data_AF-A0A959N942-F1
#
_entry.id   AF-A0A959N942-F1
#
_cell.length_a   1.000
_cell.length_b   1.000
_cell.length_c   1.000
_cell.angle_alpha   90.00
_cell.angle_beta   90.00
_cell.angle_gamma   90.00
#
_symmetry.space_group_name_H-M   'P 1'
#
loop_
_entity.id
_entity.type
_entity.pdbx_description
1 polymer ?
#
loop_
_entity_poly.entity_id
_entity_poly.type
_entity_poly.pdbx_seq_one_letter_code
_entity_poly.pdbx_strand_id
1 'polypeptide(L)'
;KMAFKAKSYWFNILPSDVVVEDIWGDRKKVGRNDDQITVLDYVFNPIGRGTYNWDPNLANPVQNWGGMMRPLSSSAGNLVEENIEYIEFWLKIRQAPEDAKLFIDLGQISEDIIPDGSYNTEDDQPYNDNIDEGEDTGLDGLTNAQEIERFTDFDGSGDPSGDDFVFSLGSGDYTRINGTEGNAKLSDAGRFPDSEDMGYKNYEIDKVNSYFRYEVPIDTSKIRNRFISGGGDNDGWYQFRVPLREFASQVGSPSFTLVEVVRVWVTGVEEPVHIRLAEMNLVGNQWQKVLVPGKVDEDDKVLKISTINYEDNPEYNSPPGVKRERDRTNTEEVIYKNEQSLQLVITDLEDGDRREIVKYLYSPLDVFSYKEMKLFIHGELNSNHGSISHYVDEHNYGAEMYFRFGTDTLNYYEYRQPVEAGWNEIAILFDNLTAIKEIRTDPSKYFSLPVEGKEGHFYGVRGLPTLTKVNFFSFGIENPNQEISSDEIVDKMLKGESVSGELWVNELRVLGADDTPGWAYSASTQFKLADLVSVNLNASQSDPYFHKLNQRFGNRVDDRKWSGAVNFNALKLLPWDLTGSNLSVNYSHSESIAKPLYKPGTDINVDQAVEQEALRLEEEQGLTKQEAETQAEQIRTESQTINVSDTWSLSSIRFKLPSKSWY
;
A
#
# COMPACT_ATOMS: atom_id res chain seq x y z
N LYS A 1 -32.98 -19.47 -21.74
CA LYS A 1 -33.65 -18.67 -22.80
C LYS A 1 -33.46 -17.19 -22.52
N MET A 2 -32.97 -16.43 -23.49
CA MET A 2 -32.57 -15.01 -23.35
C MET A 2 -33.62 -14.02 -23.85
N ALA A 3 -34.91 -14.27 -23.60
CA ALA A 3 -36.00 -13.53 -24.25
C ALA A 3 -35.93 -12.00 -24.06
N PHE A 4 -35.40 -11.54 -22.92
CA PHE A 4 -35.28 -10.11 -22.57
C PHE A 4 -33.91 -9.49 -22.90
N LYS A 5 -33.00 -10.20 -23.59
CA LYS A 5 -31.69 -9.68 -23.96
C LYS A 5 -31.85 -8.69 -25.12
N ALA A 6 -31.59 -7.43 -24.85
CA ALA A 6 -31.62 -6.35 -25.83
C ALA A 6 -30.21 -5.98 -26.32
N LYS A 7 -30.14 -5.12 -27.33
CA LYS A 7 -28.87 -4.75 -27.98
C LYS A 7 -28.05 -3.85 -27.05
N SER A 8 -26.86 -4.33 -26.70
CA SER A 8 -25.79 -3.52 -26.14
C SER A 8 -24.54 -3.66 -27.00
N TYR A 9 -23.74 -2.60 -27.07
CA TYR A 9 -22.45 -2.61 -27.74
C TYR A 9 -21.49 -1.65 -27.03
N TRP A 10 -20.20 -1.96 -27.08
CA TRP A 10 -19.14 -1.23 -26.40
C TRP A 10 -17.90 -1.11 -27.28
N PHE A 11 -17.24 0.03 -27.22
CA PHE A 11 -16.14 0.34 -28.13
C PHE A 11 -15.24 1.45 -27.60
N ASN A 12 -14.08 1.58 -28.22
CA ASN A 12 -13.20 2.72 -28.06
C ASN A 12 -13.19 3.52 -29.37
N ILE A 13 -13.27 4.85 -29.27
CA ILE A 13 -13.06 5.72 -30.43
C ILE A 13 -11.55 5.83 -30.65
N LEU A 14 -11.08 5.57 -31.87
CA LEU A 14 -9.66 5.55 -32.22
C LEU A 14 -9.39 6.52 -33.40
N PRO A 15 -8.45 7.47 -33.27
CA PRO A 15 -7.78 7.88 -32.02
C PRO A 15 -8.79 8.45 -31.02
N SER A 16 -8.47 8.44 -29.73
CA SER A 16 -9.40 8.91 -28.70
C SER A 16 -9.78 10.37 -28.91
N ASP A 17 -11.06 10.67 -28.72
CA ASP A 17 -11.63 12.02 -28.75
C ASP A 17 -11.64 12.69 -27.36
N VAL A 18 -11.06 12.05 -26.34
CA VAL A 18 -11.00 12.53 -24.96
C VAL A 18 -9.55 12.78 -24.57
N VAL A 19 -9.29 14.00 -24.09
CA VAL A 19 -7.97 14.39 -23.58
C VAL A 19 -7.94 14.44 -22.05
N VAL A 20 -6.73 14.45 -21.48
CA VAL A 20 -6.52 14.59 -20.02
C VAL A 20 -7.18 15.83 -19.44
N GLU A 21 -7.17 16.93 -20.18
CA GLU A 21 -7.85 18.16 -19.78
C GLU A 21 -9.37 18.01 -19.66
N ASP A 22 -10.01 17.12 -20.42
CA ASP A 22 -11.48 16.96 -20.36
C ASP A 22 -11.93 16.34 -19.03
N ILE A 23 -11.13 15.44 -18.46
CA ILE A 23 -11.43 14.74 -17.20
C ILE A 23 -10.91 15.55 -16.01
N TRP A 24 -9.65 15.98 -16.05
CA TRP A 24 -8.93 16.56 -14.90
C TRP A 24 -8.64 18.07 -15.01
N GLY A 25 -8.99 18.70 -16.13
CA GLY A 25 -8.70 20.12 -16.39
C GLY A 25 -7.21 20.42 -16.35
N ASP A 26 -6.86 21.64 -15.91
CA ASP A 26 -5.47 22.11 -15.77
C ASP A 26 -4.65 21.39 -14.67
N ARG A 27 -5.29 20.55 -13.85
CA ARG A 27 -4.70 20.00 -12.63
C ARG A 27 -3.80 18.78 -12.90
N LYS A 28 -4.13 17.99 -13.93
CA LYS A 28 -3.28 16.89 -14.41
C LYS A 28 -2.60 17.32 -15.70
N LYS A 29 -1.27 17.16 -15.75
CA LYS A 29 -0.48 17.43 -16.95
C LYS A 29 0.27 16.17 -17.31
N VAL A 30 0.13 15.75 -18.55
CA VAL A 30 0.81 14.56 -19.08
C VAL A 30 1.72 14.96 -20.23
N GLY A 31 2.52 14.00 -20.68
CA GLY A 31 3.37 14.22 -21.84
C GLY A 31 2.52 14.42 -23.10
N ARG A 32 3.02 15.16 -24.09
CA ARG A 32 2.29 15.39 -25.35
C ARG A 32 1.79 14.13 -26.06
N ASN A 33 2.50 13.01 -25.90
CA ASN A 33 2.13 11.74 -26.50
C ASN A 33 1.06 10.97 -25.70
N ASP A 34 0.87 11.33 -24.42
CA ASP A 34 -0.01 10.64 -23.47
C ASP A 34 -1.27 11.49 -23.14
N ASP A 35 -1.49 12.57 -23.90
CA ASP A 35 -2.62 13.50 -23.69
C ASP A 35 -3.98 12.87 -24.00
N GLN A 36 -4.00 11.84 -24.86
CA GLN A 36 -5.23 11.11 -25.19
C GLN A 36 -5.49 9.96 -24.22
N ILE A 37 -6.70 9.92 -23.68
CA ILE A 37 -7.14 8.83 -22.78
C ILE A 37 -8.03 7.88 -23.56
N THR A 38 -7.74 6.59 -23.54
CA THR A 38 -8.66 5.58 -24.08
C THR A 38 -9.90 5.47 -23.20
N VAL A 39 -11.07 5.77 -23.76
CA VAL A 39 -12.36 5.72 -23.10
C VAL A 39 -13.20 4.59 -23.69
N LEU A 40 -13.93 3.87 -22.83
CA LEU A 40 -14.90 2.84 -23.22
C LEU A 40 -16.28 3.47 -23.32
N ASP A 41 -16.79 3.60 -24.53
CA ASP A 41 -18.19 3.91 -24.78
C ASP A 41 -19.02 2.64 -24.61
N TYR A 42 -20.10 2.72 -23.83
CA TYR A 42 -21.09 1.66 -23.66
C TYR A 42 -22.47 2.20 -24.06
N VAL A 43 -23.12 1.50 -24.99
CA VAL A 43 -24.46 1.85 -25.48
C VAL A 43 -25.40 0.68 -25.26
N PHE A 44 -26.57 0.98 -24.71
CA PHE A 44 -27.66 0.04 -24.51
C PHE A 44 -28.94 0.57 -25.17
N ASN A 45 -29.52 -0.23 -26.05
CA ASN A 45 -30.79 0.06 -26.69
C ASN A 45 -31.84 -0.96 -26.21
N PRO A 46 -32.80 -0.55 -25.36
CA PRO A 46 -33.71 -1.50 -24.71
C PRO A 46 -34.72 -2.13 -25.68
N ILE A 47 -34.94 -1.57 -26.88
CA ILE A 47 -35.88 -2.12 -27.87
C ILE A 47 -35.19 -2.92 -28.99
N GLY A 48 -33.87 -2.82 -29.12
CA GLY A 48 -33.11 -3.54 -30.14
C GLY A 48 -32.90 -5.00 -29.75
N ARG A 49 -32.95 -5.92 -30.71
CA ARG A 49 -32.62 -7.32 -30.49
C ARG A 49 -31.15 -7.49 -30.11
N GLY A 50 -30.88 -8.18 -28.99
CA GLY A 50 -29.52 -8.52 -28.58
C GLY A 50 -28.99 -9.78 -29.28
N THR A 51 -27.67 -9.94 -29.28
CA THR A 51 -26.95 -11.08 -29.85
C THR A 51 -27.36 -12.41 -29.17
N TYR A 52 -27.54 -13.46 -29.97
CA TYR A 52 -28.08 -14.79 -29.65
C TYR A 52 -29.50 -14.82 -29.08
N ASN A 53 -30.27 -13.73 -29.21
CA ASN A 53 -31.67 -13.72 -28.78
C ASN A 53 -32.62 -14.19 -29.90
N TRP A 54 -32.76 -15.52 -30.08
CA TRP A 54 -33.59 -16.11 -31.13
C TRP A 54 -35.12 -16.02 -30.91
N ASP A 55 -35.58 -15.61 -29.73
CA ASP A 55 -37.01 -15.53 -29.37
C ASP A 55 -37.24 -14.24 -28.53
N PRO A 56 -37.12 -13.05 -29.14
CA PRO A 56 -37.09 -11.78 -28.42
C PRO A 56 -38.47 -11.37 -27.90
N ASN A 57 -38.58 -11.16 -26.59
CA ASN A 57 -39.73 -10.55 -25.94
C ASN A 57 -39.35 -9.16 -25.41
N LEU A 58 -39.23 -8.20 -26.32
CA LEU A 58 -38.75 -6.84 -26.02
C LEU A 58 -39.86 -5.80 -25.90
N ALA A 59 -41.13 -6.23 -25.85
CA ALA A 59 -42.30 -5.34 -25.82
C ALA A 59 -42.35 -4.45 -24.57
N ASN A 60 -41.69 -4.85 -23.48
CA ASN A 60 -41.55 -4.07 -22.26
C ASN A 60 -40.08 -3.67 -22.05
N PRO A 61 -39.66 -2.47 -22.51
CA PRO A 61 -38.26 -1.98 -22.43
C PRO A 61 -37.63 -2.10 -21.05
N VAL A 62 -38.42 -1.85 -19.99
CA VAL A 62 -37.96 -1.85 -18.60
C VAL A 62 -37.49 -3.23 -18.13
N GLN A 63 -37.99 -4.32 -18.72
CA GLN A 63 -37.58 -5.69 -18.40
C GLN A 63 -36.34 -6.14 -19.17
N ASN A 64 -35.96 -5.39 -20.20
CA ASN A 64 -34.87 -5.78 -21.07
C ASN A 64 -33.53 -5.43 -20.45
N TRP A 65 -32.51 -6.19 -20.82
CA TRP A 65 -31.16 -6.02 -20.29
C TRP A 65 -30.11 -6.20 -21.39
N GLY A 66 -28.97 -5.57 -21.21
CA GLY A 66 -27.79 -5.73 -22.04
C GLY A 66 -26.54 -5.49 -21.20
N GLY A 67 -25.43 -6.14 -21.55
CA GLY A 67 -24.24 -6.06 -20.74
C GLY A 67 -23.02 -6.72 -21.38
N MET A 68 -21.89 -6.51 -20.72
CA MET A 68 -20.58 -7.04 -21.05
C MET A 68 -19.93 -7.60 -19.79
N MET A 69 -19.04 -8.56 -19.94
CA MET A 69 -18.26 -9.09 -18.82
C MET A 69 -16.80 -9.28 -19.19
N ARG A 70 -15.95 -9.29 -18.17
CA ARG A 70 -14.52 -9.47 -18.31
C ARG A 70 -13.98 -10.33 -17.17
N PRO A 71 -13.20 -11.38 -17.45
CA PRO A 71 -12.48 -12.12 -16.42
C PRO A 71 -11.36 -11.26 -15.83
N LEU A 72 -11.18 -11.35 -14.52
CA LEU A 72 -10.03 -10.81 -13.81
C LEU A 72 -8.83 -11.75 -13.99
N SER A 73 -7.62 -11.20 -13.93
CA SER A 73 -6.41 -12.03 -13.93
C SER A 73 -6.39 -12.92 -12.69
N SER A 74 -5.83 -14.13 -12.81
CA SER A 74 -5.73 -15.10 -11.71
C SER A 74 -5.04 -14.57 -10.44
N SER A 75 -4.17 -13.57 -10.56
CA SER A 75 -3.52 -12.90 -9.43
C SER A 75 -4.35 -11.80 -8.77
N ALA A 76 -5.49 -11.40 -9.34
CA ALA A 76 -6.32 -10.28 -8.90
C ALA A 76 -7.69 -10.74 -8.32
N GLY A 77 -7.88 -12.05 -8.11
CA GLY A 77 -9.16 -12.58 -7.65
C GLY A 77 -9.38 -12.55 -6.13
N ASN A 78 -8.32 -12.37 -5.33
CA ASN A 78 -8.41 -12.25 -3.87
C ASN A 78 -8.39 -10.78 -3.45
N LEU A 79 -9.57 -10.17 -3.45
CA LEU A 79 -9.73 -8.74 -3.12
C LEU A 79 -9.47 -8.43 -1.65
N VAL A 80 -9.56 -9.43 -0.76
CA VAL A 80 -9.30 -9.28 0.68
C VAL A 80 -7.80 -9.16 0.96
N GLU A 81 -6.98 -9.99 0.33
CA GLU A 81 -5.52 -9.98 0.53
C GLU A 81 -4.88 -8.68 0.00
N GLU A 82 -5.39 -8.18 -1.12
CA GLU A 82 -4.97 -6.90 -1.72
C GLU A 82 -5.62 -5.67 -1.05
N ASN A 83 -6.43 -5.86 -0.01
CA ASN A 83 -7.19 -4.81 0.69
C ASN A 83 -7.98 -3.89 -0.25
N ILE A 84 -8.60 -4.46 -1.28
CA ILE A 84 -9.46 -3.71 -2.20
C ILE A 84 -10.75 -3.33 -1.46
N GLU A 85 -11.11 -2.05 -1.50
CA GLU A 85 -12.29 -1.53 -0.82
C GLU A 85 -13.32 -0.94 -1.78
N TYR A 86 -12.89 -0.48 -2.96
CA TYR A 86 -13.73 0.28 -3.87
C TYR A 86 -13.58 -0.17 -5.33
N ILE A 87 -14.68 -0.08 -6.07
CA ILE A 87 -14.67 0.01 -7.54
C ILE A 87 -14.67 1.50 -7.86
N GLU A 88 -13.66 1.96 -8.60
CA GLU A 88 -13.52 3.36 -9.00
C GLU A 88 -13.54 3.48 -10.53
N PHE A 89 -14.26 4.47 -11.06
CA PHE A 89 -14.25 4.78 -12.48
C PHE A 89 -14.72 6.20 -12.73
N TRP A 90 -14.29 6.77 -13.85
CA TRP A 90 -14.83 8.02 -14.37
C TRP A 90 -15.99 7.74 -15.31
N LEU A 91 -17.11 8.43 -15.12
CA LEU A 91 -18.31 8.29 -15.92
C LEU A 91 -18.68 9.64 -16.56
N LYS A 92 -18.97 9.61 -17.86
CA LYS A 92 -19.62 10.70 -18.57
C LYS A 92 -20.89 10.18 -19.25
N ILE A 93 -21.98 10.91 -19.09
CA ILE A 93 -23.27 10.55 -19.66
C ILE A 93 -23.43 11.29 -20.99
N ARG A 94 -23.59 10.54 -22.09
CA ARG A 94 -23.94 11.11 -23.40
C ARG A 94 -25.46 11.16 -23.56
N GLN A 95 -26.15 10.11 -23.11
CA GLN A 95 -27.60 9.99 -23.12
C GLN A 95 -28.03 8.99 -22.05
N ALA A 96 -28.93 9.36 -21.13
CA ALA A 96 -29.57 8.42 -20.21
C ALA A 96 -30.82 9.08 -19.59
N PRO A 97 -31.87 8.31 -19.25
CA PRO A 97 -32.95 8.82 -18.43
C PRO A 97 -32.48 9.08 -16.98
N GLU A 98 -33.15 9.98 -16.25
CA GLU A 98 -32.72 10.42 -14.90
C GLU A 98 -32.67 9.31 -13.86
N ASP A 99 -33.47 8.25 -14.02
CA ASP A 99 -33.58 7.11 -13.11
C ASP A 99 -32.77 5.89 -13.57
N ALA A 100 -31.96 6.04 -14.62
CA ALA A 100 -31.11 4.98 -15.10
C ALA A 100 -30.11 4.51 -14.03
N LYS A 101 -29.84 3.20 -14.06
CA LYS A 101 -28.89 2.54 -13.18
C LYS A 101 -27.91 1.72 -13.99
N LEU A 102 -26.64 1.81 -13.62
CA LEU A 102 -25.59 0.90 -14.04
C LEU A 102 -25.48 -0.21 -13.01
N PHE A 103 -25.54 -1.45 -13.47
CA PHE A 103 -25.37 -2.62 -12.62
C PHE A 103 -23.97 -3.19 -12.84
N ILE A 104 -23.29 -3.48 -11.72
CA ILE A 104 -21.98 -4.13 -11.73
C ILE A 104 -22.12 -5.40 -10.91
N ASP A 105 -21.86 -6.55 -11.51
CA ASP A 105 -21.77 -7.84 -10.81
C ASP A 105 -20.30 -8.24 -10.65
N LEU A 106 -19.93 -8.71 -9.46
CA LEU A 106 -18.56 -9.05 -9.10
C LEU A 106 -18.53 -10.41 -8.38
N GLY A 107 -17.87 -11.41 -8.95
CA GLY A 107 -17.75 -12.73 -8.34
C GLY A 107 -17.49 -13.82 -9.37
N GLN A 108 -18.09 -14.98 -9.17
CA GLN A 108 -18.11 -16.06 -10.15
C GLN A 108 -19.41 -15.95 -10.95
N ILE A 109 -19.29 -15.76 -12.25
CA ILE A 109 -20.40 -15.54 -13.17
C ILE A 109 -20.31 -16.60 -14.26
N SER A 110 -21.47 -17.14 -14.64
CA SER A 110 -21.55 -18.16 -15.68
C SER A 110 -20.97 -17.66 -17.01
N GLU A 111 -20.10 -18.47 -17.59
CA GLU A 111 -19.47 -18.31 -18.89
C GLU A 111 -20.34 -18.78 -20.06
N ASP A 112 -21.41 -19.56 -19.77
CA ASP A 112 -22.45 -20.03 -20.71
C ASP A 112 -23.24 -18.82 -21.30
N ILE A 113 -22.71 -18.20 -22.36
CA ILE A 113 -23.29 -17.04 -23.06
C ILE A 113 -24.52 -17.47 -23.85
N ILE A 114 -24.41 -18.57 -24.59
CA ILE A 114 -25.50 -19.30 -25.22
C ILE A 114 -25.97 -20.32 -24.18
N PRO A 115 -27.17 -20.15 -23.58
CA PRO A 115 -27.56 -20.92 -22.40
C PRO A 115 -28.07 -22.32 -22.78
N ASP A 116 -27.18 -23.15 -23.33
CA ASP A 116 -27.42 -24.54 -23.70
C ASP A 116 -26.62 -25.53 -22.82
N GLY A 117 -25.64 -25.02 -22.07
CA GLY A 117 -24.83 -25.81 -21.16
C GLY A 117 -23.72 -26.61 -21.84
N SER A 118 -23.32 -26.25 -23.04
CA SER A 118 -22.22 -26.85 -23.80
C SER A 118 -21.13 -25.80 -23.98
N TYR A 119 -19.89 -26.25 -24.14
CA TYR A 119 -18.81 -25.34 -24.50
C TYR A 119 -18.96 -24.90 -25.96
N ASN A 120 -19.14 -23.60 -26.17
CA ASN A 120 -19.19 -22.97 -27.48
C ASN A 120 -17.86 -22.27 -27.81
N THR A 121 -17.32 -22.56 -28.99
CA THR A 121 -16.08 -21.98 -29.52
C THR A 121 -16.11 -22.00 -31.04
N GLU A 122 -15.44 -21.04 -31.66
CA GLU A 122 -15.20 -21.02 -33.11
C GLU A 122 -14.04 -21.94 -33.53
N ASP A 123 -13.10 -22.24 -32.62
CA ASP A 123 -11.99 -23.17 -32.87
C ASP A 123 -12.53 -24.57 -33.21
N ASP A 124 -12.37 -25.03 -34.44
CA ASP A 124 -12.73 -26.38 -34.88
C ASP A 124 -11.46 -27.22 -35.13
N GLN A 125 -11.63 -28.46 -35.59
CA GLN A 125 -10.52 -29.38 -35.82
C GLN A 125 -9.61 -28.91 -36.98
N PRO A 126 -8.30 -28.70 -36.74
CA PRO A 126 -7.56 -29.01 -35.52
C PRO A 126 -7.59 -27.87 -34.49
N TYR A 127 -8.01 -28.15 -33.24
CA TYR A 127 -8.00 -27.17 -32.14
C TYR A 127 -6.60 -26.59 -31.94
N ASN A 128 -6.39 -25.39 -32.45
CA ASN A 128 -5.07 -24.78 -32.54
C ASN A 128 -5.05 -23.35 -32.00
N ASP A 129 -6.15 -22.93 -31.36
CA ASP A 129 -6.37 -21.59 -30.82
C ASP A 129 -6.20 -20.48 -31.89
N ASN A 130 -6.39 -20.81 -33.19
CA ASN A 130 -6.48 -19.83 -34.27
C ASN A 130 -7.66 -20.14 -35.20
N ILE A 131 -8.23 -19.10 -35.78
CA ILE A 131 -9.28 -19.19 -36.79
C ILE A 131 -8.71 -19.58 -38.16
N ASP A 132 -9.08 -20.77 -38.61
CA ASP A 132 -8.89 -21.28 -39.96
C ASP A 132 -10.00 -20.81 -40.92
N GLU A 133 -9.82 -21.11 -42.21
CA GLU A 133 -10.77 -20.69 -43.25
C GLU A 133 -12.14 -21.37 -43.07
N GLY A 134 -13.14 -20.58 -42.69
CA GLY A 134 -14.53 -21.03 -42.52
C GLY A 134 -14.94 -21.28 -41.07
N GLU A 135 -14.07 -21.01 -40.09
CA GLU A 135 -14.35 -21.15 -38.65
C GLU A 135 -14.92 -19.88 -38.00
N ASP A 136 -14.74 -18.72 -38.64
CA ASP A 136 -15.22 -17.39 -38.23
C ASP A 136 -16.75 -17.27 -38.43
N THR A 137 -17.52 -18.09 -37.71
CA THR A 137 -18.98 -18.26 -37.83
C THR A 137 -19.75 -17.88 -36.58
N GLY A 138 -19.10 -17.22 -35.61
CA GLY A 138 -19.71 -16.91 -34.32
C GLY A 138 -19.74 -18.07 -33.33
N LEU A 139 -20.07 -17.75 -32.07
CA LEU A 139 -20.10 -18.72 -30.97
C LEU A 139 -21.12 -19.85 -31.17
N ASP A 140 -22.13 -19.65 -32.00
CA ASP A 140 -23.14 -20.67 -32.26
C ASP A 140 -22.68 -21.71 -33.31
N GLY A 141 -21.56 -21.45 -33.99
CA GLY A 141 -20.96 -22.32 -35.01
C GLY A 141 -21.75 -22.38 -36.32
N LEU A 142 -22.61 -21.40 -36.60
CA LEU A 142 -23.49 -21.38 -37.76
C LEU A 142 -23.23 -20.14 -38.61
N THR A 143 -23.02 -20.34 -39.91
CA THR A 143 -23.08 -19.20 -40.84
C THR A 143 -24.49 -18.63 -40.91
N ASN A 144 -24.62 -17.33 -41.18
CA ASN A 144 -25.88 -16.67 -41.54
C ASN A 144 -26.85 -17.51 -42.42
N ALA A 145 -26.34 -18.23 -43.42
CA ALA A 145 -27.16 -19.09 -44.28
C ALA A 145 -27.78 -20.28 -43.52
N GLN A 146 -27.00 -20.92 -42.63
CA GLN A 146 -27.46 -22.01 -41.77
C GLN A 146 -28.38 -21.50 -40.66
N GLU A 147 -28.12 -20.31 -40.14
CA GLU A 147 -29.00 -19.65 -39.17
C GLU A 147 -30.39 -19.41 -39.72
N ILE A 148 -30.51 -18.90 -40.95
CA ILE A 148 -31.80 -18.65 -41.61
C ILE A 148 -32.60 -19.96 -41.79
N GLU A 149 -31.92 -21.08 -42.04
CA GLU A 149 -32.57 -22.39 -42.12
C GLU A 149 -33.03 -22.90 -40.75
N ARG A 150 -32.31 -22.57 -39.68
CA ARG A 150 -32.54 -23.07 -38.33
C ARG A 150 -33.53 -22.22 -37.53
N PHE A 151 -33.44 -20.91 -37.65
CA PHE A 151 -34.22 -19.93 -36.88
C PHE A 151 -35.25 -19.28 -37.80
N THR A 152 -36.51 -19.57 -37.54
CA THR A 152 -37.63 -19.19 -38.43
C THR A 152 -38.34 -17.91 -38.03
N ASP A 153 -38.01 -17.36 -36.86
CA ASP A 153 -38.63 -16.15 -36.28
C ASP A 153 -37.55 -15.08 -36.09
N PHE A 154 -37.14 -14.45 -37.19
CA PHE A 154 -36.20 -13.33 -37.19
C PHE A 154 -36.78 -12.13 -37.95
N ASP A 155 -36.30 -10.94 -37.62
CA ASP A 155 -36.77 -9.62 -38.11
C ASP A 155 -36.54 -9.34 -39.61
N GLY A 156 -36.07 -10.33 -40.37
CA GLY A 156 -35.72 -10.19 -41.79
C GLY A 156 -34.37 -9.49 -42.04
N SER A 157 -33.54 -9.29 -40.99
CA SER A 157 -32.20 -8.69 -41.09
C SER A 157 -31.23 -9.49 -41.97
N GLY A 158 -31.45 -10.80 -42.12
CA GLY A 158 -30.50 -11.74 -42.72
C GLY A 158 -29.44 -12.25 -41.75
N ASP A 159 -29.52 -11.83 -40.49
CA ASP A 159 -28.63 -12.16 -39.36
C ASP A 159 -29.50 -12.59 -38.15
N PRO A 160 -29.97 -13.86 -38.13
CA PRO A 160 -30.79 -14.36 -37.04
C PRO A 160 -30.10 -14.42 -35.67
N SER A 161 -28.79 -14.62 -35.57
CA SER A 161 -28.10 -14.60 -34.26
C SER A 161 -27.70 -13.20 -33.81
N GLY A 162 -27.65 -12.20 -34.69
CA GLY A 162 -27.30 -10.84 -34.33
C GLY A 162 -25.82 -10.68 -33.99
N ASP A 163 -24.96 -11.53 -34.54
CA ASP A 163 -23.54 -11.66 -34.24
C ASP A 163 -22.62 -11.33 -35.43
N ASP A 164 -23.16 -10.88 -36.56
CA ASP A 164 -22.41 -10.27 -37.65
C ASP A 164 -21.48 -9.15 -37.16
N PHE A 165 -20.19 -9.26 -37.46
CA PHE A 165 -19.22 -8.21 -37.24
C PHE A 165 -19.14 -7.24 -38.44
N VAL A 166 -19.41 -5.96 -38.18
CA VAL A 166 -19.22 -4.88 -39.16
C VAL A 166 -18.63 -3.65 -38.49
N PHE A 167 -17.38 -3.34 -38.83
CA PHE A 167 -16.74 -2.09 -38.43
C PHE A 167 -15.67 -1.68 -39.45
N SER A 168 -15.54 -0.37 -39.65
CA SER A 168 -14.42 0.22 -40.39
C SER A 168 -13.98 1.49 -39.68
N LEU A 169 -12.66 1.68 -39.54
CA LEU A 169 -12.11 2.82 -38.82
C LEU A 169 -12.60 4.13 -39.46
N GLY A 170 -13.26 4.98 -38.65
CA GLY A 170 -13.82 6.26 -39.09
C GLY A 170 -15.24 6.21 -39.66
N SER A 171 -15.91 5.05 -39.67
CA SER A 171 -17.32 4.95 -40.09
C SER A 171 -18.28 5.72 -39.18
N GLY A 172 -17.94 5.82 -37.89
CA GLY A 172 -18.83 6.32 -36.84
C GLY A 172 -19.97 5.36 -36.46
N ASP A 173 -20.06 4.19 -37.12
CA ASP A 173 -21.01 3.14 -36.81
C ASP A 173 -20.31 2.01 -36.04
N TYR A 174 -20.74 1.85 -34.79
CA TYR A 174 -20.23 0.88 -33.83
C TYR A 174 -21.27 -0.17 -33.44
N THR A 175 -22.45 -0.17 -34.06
CA THR A 175 -23.59 -1.00 -33.65
C THR A 175 -23.33 -2.51 -33.75
N ARG A 176 -22.39 -2.90 -34.62
CA ARG A 176 -21.97 -4.29 -34.90
C ARG A 176 -20.48 -4.54 -34.67
N ILE A 177 -19.82 -3.71 -33.84
CA ILE A 177 -18.39 -3.87 -33.54
C ILE A 177 -18.09 -5.06 -32.62
N ASN A 178 -19.06 -5.50 -31.82
CA ASN A 178 -18.93 -6.66 -30.92
C ASN A 178 -19.52 -7.94 -31.50
N GLY A 179 -19.73 -8.00 -32.83
CA GLY A 179 -20.08 -9.25 -33.49
C GLY A 179 -18.93 -10.26 -33.44
N THR A 180 -19.28 -11.54 -33.47
CA THR A 180 -18.34 -12.66 -33.49
C THR A 180 -18.15 -13.16 -34.92
N GLU A 181 -19.22 -13.33 -35.73
CA GLU A 181 -19.08 -13.78 -37.12
C GLU A 181 -18.37 -12.71 -37.98
N GLY A 182 -17.19 -13.04 -38.48
CA GLY A 182 -16.42 -12.20 -39.40
C GLY A 182 -15.44 -11.25 -38.72
N ASN A 183 -15.24 -11.36 -37.39
CA ASN A 183 -14.45 -10.43 -36.59
C ASN A 183 -12.94 -10.71 -36.67
N ALA A 184 -12.53 -11.91 -37.10
CA ALA A 184 -11.13 -12.33 -37.19
C ALA A 184 -10.31 -11.43 -38.13
N LYS A 185 -10.98 -10.65 -39.00
CA LYS A 185 -10.41 -9.69 -39.95
C LYS A 185 -9.75 -8.47 -39.28
N LEU A 186 -10.08 -8.16 -38.02
CA LEU A 186 -9.54 -6.99 -37.30
C LEU A 186 -8.13 -7.22 -36.71
N SER A 187 -7.64 -8.44 -36.69
CA SER A 187 -6.51 -8.79 -35.84
C SER A 187 -5.14 -8.54 -36.48
N ASP A 188 -4.54 -7.38 -36.21
CA ASP A 188 -3.08 -7.18 -36.33
C ASP A 188 -2.30 -8.06 -35.30
N ALA A 189 -3.00 -8.60 -34.30
CA ALA A 189 -2.46 -9.39 -33.18
C ALA A 189 -2.60 -10.92 -33.33
N GLY A 190 -3.22 -11.42 -34.40
CA GLY A 190 -3.48 -12.85 -34.64
C GLY A 190 -4.96 -13.21 -34.61
N ARG A 191 -5.35 -14.18 -35.45
CA ARG A 191 -6.74 -14.61 -35.62
C ARG A 191 -7.15 -15.54 -34.48
N PHE A 192 -7.55 -14.99 -33.34
CA PHE A 192 -8.01 -15.79 -32.21
C PHE A 192 -9.49 -16.14 -32.37
N PRO A 193 -9.90 -17.37 -32.01
CA PRO A 193 -11.29 -17.77 -31.99
C PRO A 193 -12.06 -17.16 -30.82
N ASP A 194 -13.32 -16.81 -31.03
CA ASP A 194 -14.23 -16.51 -29.94
C ASP A 194 -14.63 -17.79 -29.20
N SER A 195 -14.66 -17.73 -27.88
CA SER A 195 -14.94 -18.87 -27.02
C SER A 195 -15.62 -18.43 -25.71
N GLU A 196 -16.50 -19.28 -25.18
CA GLU A 196 -17.12 -19.07 -23.87
C GLU A 196 -16.15 -19.29 -22.70
N ASP A 197 -15.02 -19.98 -22.91
CA ASP A 197 -13.97 -20.15 -21.88
C ASP A 197 -13.10 -18.89 -21.79
N MET A 198 -13.60 -17.92 -21.03
CA MET A 198 -12.97 -16.62 -20.88
C MET A 198 -11.84 -16.65 -19.83
N GLY A 199 -11.96 -17.49 -18.81
CA GLY A 199 -11.08 -17.54 -17.64
C GLY A 199 -9.85 -18.42 -17.79
N TYR A 200 -9.98 -19.69 -17.42
CA TYR A 200 -8.86 -20.61 -17.20
C TYR A 200 -8.32 -21.24 -18.49
N LYS A 201 -9.02 -21.10 -19.62
CA LYS A 201 -8.63 -21.68 -20.93
C LYS A 201 -8.36 -23.18 -20.81
N ASN A 202 -9.25 -23.88 -20.12
CA ASN A 202 -9.19 -25.30 -19.85
C ASN A 202 -10.17 -26.12 -20.73
N TYR A 203 -10.85 -25.48 -21.69
CA TYR A 203 -11.88 -26.05 -22.57
C TYR A 203 -13.12 -26.56 -21.83
N GLU A 204 -13.40 -26.00 -20.64
CA GLU A 204 -14.60 -26.27 -19.85
C GLU A 204 -15.29 -24.93 -19.52
N ILE A 205 -16.62 -24.91 -19.52
CA ILE A 205 -17.38 -23.71 -19.15
C ILE A 205 -17.71 -23.68 -17.66
N ASP A 206 -17.40 -22.58 -17.00
CA ASP A 206 -17.82 -22.34 -15.63
C ASP A 206 -19.27 -21.85 -15.58
N LYS A 207 -20.19 -22.66 -15.04
CA LYS A 207 -21.63 -22.35 -14.95
C LYS A 207 -22.06 -21.73 -13.61
N VAL A 208 -21.09 -21.48 -12.74
CA VAL A 208 -21.35 -21.03 -11.38
C VAL A 208 -21.86 -19.58 -11.42
N ASN A 209 -22.97 -19.32 -10.73
CA ASN A 209 -23.47 -17.97 -10.49
C ASN A 209 -23.42 -17.69 -8.98
N SER A 210 -22.34 -17.04 -8.57
CA SER A 210 -22.06 -16.66 -7.20
C SER A 210 -21.39 -15.29 -7.17
N TYR A 211 -22.18 -14.21 -7.13
CA TYR A 211 -21.67 -12.84 -7.26
C TYR A 211 -22.41 -11.82 -6.39
N PHE A 212 -21.71 -10.74 -6.06
CA PHE A 212 -22.27 -9.52 -5.49
C PHE A 212 -22.79 -8.63 -6.61
N ARG A 213 -23.92 -7.94 -6.38
CA ARG A 213 -24.52 -7.01 -7.33
C ARG A 213 -24.57 -5.61 -6.74
N TYR A 214 -23.96 -4.67 -7.45
CA TYR A 214 -23.98 -3.24 -7.16
C TYR A 214 -24.99 -2.54 -8.06
N GLU A 215 -25.81 -1.68 -7.47
CA GLU A 215 -26.71 -0.77 -8.19
C GLU A 215 -26.15 0.64 -8.10
N VAL A 216 -25.65 1.17 -9.20
CA VAL A 216 -25.06 2.51 -9.29
C VAL A 216 -26.03 3.42 -10.04
N PRO A 217 -26.75 4.33 -9.36
CA PRO A 217 -27.53 5.36 -10.04
C PRO A 217 -26.59 6.21 -10.89
N ILE A 218 -26.92 6.44 -12.16
CA ILE A 218 -26.11 7.28 -13.06
C ILE A 218 -26.61 8.72 -13.09
N ASP A 219 -27.06 9.26 -11.96
CA ASP A 219 -27.41 10.68 -11.80
C ASP A 219 -26.15 11.52 -11.53
N THR A 220 -26.09 12.74 -12.09
CA THR A 220 -24.95 13.66 -11.95
C THR A 220 -25.01 14.54 -10.70
N SER A 221 -26.10 14.49 -9.93
CA SER A 221 -26.24 15.29 -8.71
C SER A 221 -25.50 14.65 -7.52
N LYS A 222 -24.42 15.30 -7.03
CA LYS A 222 -23.67 14.89 -5.83
C LYS A 222 -24.54 14.73 -4.57
N ILE A 223 -25.65 15.48 -4.48
CA ILE A 223 -26.56 15.43 -3.32
C ILE A 223 -27.41 14.14 -3.34
N ARG A 224 -27.79 13.68 -4.53
CA ARG A 224 -28.62 12.47 -4.69
C ARG A 224 -27.78 11.21 -4.87
N ASN A 225 -26.55 11.35 -5.36
CA ASN A 225 -25.67 10.26 -5.67
C ASN A 225 -24.45 10.20 -4.73
N ARG A 226 -24.57 9.37 -3.70
CA ARG A 226 -23.54 9.16 -2.67
C ARG A 226 -22.23 8.54 -3.18
N PHE A 227 -22.22 7.98 -4.41
CA PHE A 227 -21.04 7.34 -4.97
C PHE A 227 -20.13 8.33 -5.71
N ILE A 228 -20.57 9.57 -5.92
CA ILE A 228 -19.72 10.58 -6.54
C ILE A 228 -18.70 11.08 -5.51
N SER A 229 -17.42 10.86 -5.81
CA SER A 229 -16.28 11.22 -4.97
C SER A 229 -15.53 12.46 -5.45
N GLY A 230 -15.68 12.82 -6.73
CA GLY A 230 -14.94 13.90 -7.36
C GLY A 230 -15.50 14.25 -8.74
N GLY A 231 -14.90 15.26 -9.39
CA GLY A 231 -15.29 15.72 -10.72
C GLY A 231 -16.55 16.59 -10.79
N GLY A 232 -17.05 16.78 -12.01
CA GLY A 232 -18.25 17.55 -12.35
C GLY A 232 -18.00 18.98 -12.86
N ASP A 233 -16.79 19.52 -12.70
CA ASP A 233 -16.48 20.92 -13.06
C ASP A 233 -15.93 21.10 -14.50
N ASN A 234 -15.56 19.99 -15.15
CA ASN A 234 -14.98 19.98 -16.51
C ASN A 234 -16.03 19.56 -17.57
N ASP A 235 -15.65 18.74 -18.54
CA ASP A 235 -16.51 18.28 -19.66
C ASP A 235 -17.53 17.20 -19.23
N GLY A 236 -18.14 17.34 -18.04
CA GLY A 236 -19.19 16.45 -17.53
C GLY A 236 -18.72 15.07 -17.07
N TRP A 237 -17.45 14.94 -16.68
CA TRP A 237 -16.88 13.73 -16.10
C TRP A 237 -17.01 13.70 -14.58
N TYR A 238 -17.50 12.59 -14.05
CA TYR A 238 -17.69 12.37 -12.62
C TYR A 238 -16.93 11.12 -12.17
N GLN A 239 -16.23 11.21 -11.05
CA GLN A 239 -15.53 10.07 -10.45
C GLN A 239 -16.47 9.33 -9.51
N PHE A 240 -16.81 8.10 -9.87
CA PHE A 240 -17.60 7.19 -9.06
C PHE A 240 -16.69 6.31 -8.22
N ARG A 241 -16.97 6.22 -6.93
CA ARG A 241 -16.30 5.34 -5.97
C ARG A 241 -17.36 4.51 -5.24
N VAL A 242 -17.48 3.25 -5.61
CA VAL A 242 -18.50 2.31 -5.11
C VAL A 242 -17.86 1.38 -4.08
N PRO A 243 -18.25 1.43 -2.79
CA PRO A 243 -17.70 0.54 -1.76
C PRO A 243 -18.10 -0.91 -2.00
N LEU A 244 -17.13 -1.83 -1.98
CA LEU A 244 -17.38 -3.25 -2.23
C LEU A 244 -18.31 -3.89 -1.20
N ARG A 245 -18.27 -3.45 0.06
CA ARG A 245 -19.14 -3.98 1.13
C ARG A 245 -20.59 -3.52 1.03
N GLU A 246 -20.87 -2.45 0.27
CA GLU A 246 -22.22 -1.89 0.12
C GLU A 246 -22.92 -2.40 -1.16
N PHE A 247 -23.00 -3.72 -1.33
CA PHE A 247 -23.73 -4.32 -2.44
C PHE A 247 -25.25 -4.24 -2.23
N ALA A 248 -25.99 -4.14 -3.33
CA ALA A 248 -27.45 -4.06 -3.32
C ALA A 248 -28.10 -5.44 -3.11
N SER A 249 -27.53 -6.48 -3.73
CA SER A 249 -27.97 -7.86 -3.56
C SER A 249 -26.83 -8.84 -3.82
N GLN A 250 -27.03 -10.11 -3.46
CA GLN A 250 -26.10 -11.19 -3.75
C GLN A 250 -26.85 -12.39 -4.33
N VAL A 251 -26.19 -13.13 -5.23
CA VAL A 251 -26.69 -14.37 -5.82
C VAL A 251 -25.74 -15.49 -5.44
N GLY A 252 -26.26 -16.63 -4.98
CA GLY A 252 -25.44 -17.76 -4.55
C GLY A 252 -24.77 -17.51 -3.19
N SER A 253 -23.47 -17.81 -3.08
CA SER A 253 -22.67 -17.62 -1.87
C SER A 253 -21.31 -17.01 -2.25
N PRO A 254 -21.29 -15.74 -2.70
CA PRO A 254 -20.08 -15.10 -3.19
C PRO A 254 -19.09 -14.80 -2.06
N SER A 255 -17.81 -14.69 -2.41
CA SER A 255 -16.74 -14.30 -1.50
C SER A 255 -15.77 -13.32 -2.17
N PHE A 256 -15.33 -12.29 -1.44
CA PHE A 256 -14.29 -11.37 -1.93
C PHE A 256 -12.90 -12.03 -2.01
N THR A 257 -12.73 -13.21 -1.41
CA THR A 257 -11.49 -13.99 -1.56
C THR A 257 -11.39 -14.71 -2.91
N LEU A 258 -12.52 -14.84 -3.62
CA LEU A 258 -12.61 -15.53 -4.90
C LEU A 258 -13.55 -14.76 -5.84
N VAL A 259 -12.96 -13.86 -6.61
CA VAL A 259 -13.63 -13.08 -7.64
C VAL A 259 -12.97 -13.38 -8.98
N GLU A 260 -13.75 -13.86 -9.94
CA GLU A 260 -13.23 -14.28 -11.25
C GLU A 260 -13.66 -13.34 -12.36
N VAL A 261 -14.86 -12.76 -12.28
CA VAL A 261 -15.47 -11.99 -13.36
C VAL A 261 -16.08 -10.68 -12.83
N VAL A 262 -15.94 -9.62 -13.62
CA VAL A 262 -16.71 -8.38 -13.50
C VAL A 262 -17.69 -8.32 -14.66
N ARG A 263 -18.99 -8.13 -14.39
CA ARG A 263 -20.02 -7.91 -15.42
C ARG A 263 -20.67 -6.56 -15.24
N VAL A 264 -20.70 -5.75 -16.30
CA VAL A 264 -21.33 -4.44 -16.34
C VAL A 264 -22.54 -4.50 -17.26
N TRP A 265 -23.70 -4.07 -16.78
CA TRP A 265 -24.94 -4.20 -17.53
C TRP A 265 -25.96 -3.13 -17.14
N VAL A 266 -26.97 -2.93 -17.99
CA VAL A 266 -28.06 -1.96 -17.78
C VAL A 266 -29.40 -2.66 -17.98
N THR A 267 -30.39 -2.27 -17.19
CA THR A 267 -31.79 -2.66 -17.29
C THR A 267 -32.69 -1.59 -16.68
N GLY A 268 -34.00 -1.72 -16.78
CA GLY A 268 -34.94 -0.82 -16.12
C GLY A 268 -35.16 0.52 -16.81
N VAL A 269 -34.70 0.68 -18.06
CA VAL A 269 -34.78 1.94 -18.82
C VAL A 269 -35.72 1.82 -20.01
N GLU A 270 -36.46 2.88 -20.30
CA GLU A 270 -37.36 2.96 -21.47
C GLU A 270 -36.68 3.53 -22.72
N GLU A 271 -35.63 4.33 -22.52
CA GLU A 271 -34.88 5.01 -23.57
C GLU A 271 -33.46 4.45 -23.71
N PRO A 272 -32.79 4.60 -24.88
CA PRO A 272 -31.40 4.22 -25.04
C PRO A 272 -30.46 4.94 -24.07
N VAL A 273 -29.47 4.20 -23.57
CA VAL A 273 -28.43 4.69 -22.66
C VAL A 273 -27.10 4.67 -23.39
N HIS A 274 -26.38 5.78 -23.37
CA HIS A 274 -25.01 5.93 -23.86
C HIS A 274 -24.17 6.59 -22.77
N ILE A 275 -23.25 5.82 -22.22
CA ILE A 275 -22.29 6.26 -21.21
C ILE A 275 -20.86 6.04 -21.68
N ARG A 276 -19.94 6.82 -21.12
CA ARG A 276 -18.50 6.72 -21.35
C ARG A 276 -17.80 6.44 -20.03
N LEU A 277 -16.95 5.43 -20.01
CA LEU A 277 -16.21 4.96 -18.85
C LEU A 277 -14.71 5.16 -19.09
N ALA A 278 -14.02 5.79 -18.14
CA ALA A 278 -12.55 5.89 -18.15
C ALA A 278 -11.99 5.37 -16.82
N GLU A 279 -10.79 4.77 -16.88
CA GLU A 279 -10.03 4.27 -15.72
C GLU A 279 -10.86 3.46 -14.71
N MET A 280 -11.57 2.42 -15.18
CA MET A 280 -12.28 1.50 -14.27
C MET A 280 -11.29 0.60 -13.54
N ASN A 281 -11.14 0.82 -12.24
CA ASN A 281 -10.14 0.21 -11.39
C ASN A 281 -10.75 -0.39 -10.11
N LEU A 282 -10.10 -1.42 -9.60
CA LEU A 282 -10.29 -1.91 -8.23
C LEU A 282 -9.25 -1.24 -7.34
N VAL A 283 -9.70 -0.42 -6.39
CA VAL A 283 -8.83 0.41 -5.58
C VAL A 283 -8.90 -0.03 -4.13
N GLY A 284 -7.73 -0.25 -3.54
CA GLY A 284 -7.57 -0.65 -2.15
C GLY A 284 -6.92 0.42 -1.29
N ASN A 285 -7.07 0.25 0.03
CA ASN A 285 -6.41 1.10 1.00
C ASN A 285 -5.30 0.32 1.72
N GLN A 286 -4.12 0.93 1.83
CA GLN A 286 -3.02 0.35 2.62
C GLN A 286 -3.22 0.54 4.13
N TRP A 287 -4.18 1.36 4.53
CA TRP A 287 -4.59 1.61 5.90
C TRP A 287 -5.82 0.78 6.24
N GLN A 288 -5.80 0.12 7.38
CA GLN A 288 -6.87 -0.75 7.86
C GLN A 288 -7.44 -0.21 9.16
N LYS A 289 -8.76 -0.38 9.39
CA LYS A 289 -9.37 -0.07 10.69
C LYS A 289 -8.85 -1.02 11.77
N VAL A 290 -8.56 -0.48 12.95
CA VAL A 290 -8.27 -1.30 14.13
C VAL A 290 -9.58 -1.81 14.72
N LEU A 291 -9.80 -3.12 14.61
CA LEU A 291 -11.01 -3.76 15.13
C LEU A 291 -10.95 -3.89 16.65
N VAL A 292 -12.05 -3.56 17.30
CA VAL A 292 -12.22 -3.65 18.76
C VAL A 292 -13.44 -4.54 19.02
N PRO A 293 -13.26 -5.77 19.52
CA PRO A 293 -14.36 -6.70 19.71
C PRO A 293 -15.52 -6.09 20.50
N GLY A 294 -16.72 -6.10 19.91
CA GLY A 294 -17.93 -5.55 20.51
C GLY A 294 -18.09 -4.03 20.42
N LYS A 295 -17.16 -3.31 19.75
CA LYS A 295 -17.24 -1.86 19.55
C LYS A 295 -16.98 -1.42 18.12
N VAL A 296 -15.90 -1.92 17.50
CA VAL A 296 -15.49 -1.60 16.13
C VAL A 296 -15.33 -2.90 15.37
N ASP A 297 -16.24 -3.15 14.43
CA ASP A 297 -16.18 -4.26 13.49
C ASP A 297 -15.78 -3.77 12.09
N GLU A 298 -15.72 -4.70 11.13
CA GLU A 298 -15.37 -4.36 9.74
C GLU A 298 -16.40 -3.45 9.06
N ASP A 299 -17.64 -3.45 9.56
CA ASP A 299 -18.79 -2.71 9.04
C ASP A 299 -19.03 -1.39 9.80
N ASP A 300 -18.08 -0.97 10.65
CA ASP A 300 -18.14 0.27 11.42
C ASP A 300 -18.40 1.47 10.50
N LYS A 301 -19.54 2.14 10.70
CA LYS A 301 -19.98 3.30 9.90
C LYS A 301 -19.43 4.62 10.42
N VAL A 302 -18.87 4.64 11.62
CA VAL A 302 -18.36 5.86 12.27
C VAL A 302 -17.11 6.36 11.57
N LEU A 303 -16.17 5.46 11.22
CA LEU A 303 -14.96 5.81 10.49
C LEU A 303 -15.00 5.25 9.07
N LYS A 304 -14.79 6.11 8.07
CA LYS A 304 -14.50 5.70 6.69
C LYS A 304 -13.10 6.18 6.30
N ILE A 305 -12.30 5.27 5.72
CA ILE A 305 -10.96 5.55 5.23
C ILE A 305 -11.05 5.82 3.73
N SER A 306 -10.44 6.92 3.29
CA SER A 306 -10.43 7.37 1.91
C SER A 306 -9.10 8.01 1.57
N THR A 307 -8.92 8.37 0.31
CA THR A 307 -7.83 9.22 -0.18
C THR A 307 -8.44 10.42 -0.89
N ILE A 308 -7.80 11.56 -0.70
CA ILE A 308 -8.12 12.83 -1.35
C ILE A 308 -6.87 13.33 -2.07
N ASN A 309 -7.00 13.84 -3.30
CA ASN A 309 -5.82 14.16 -4.10
C ASN A 309 -5.96 15.43 -4.95
N TYR A 310 -4.83 15.95 -5.40
CA TYR A 310 -4.77 17.22 -6.12
C TYR A 310 -5.33 17.15 -7.54
N GLU A 311 -5.29 16.01 -8.22
CA GLU A 311 -5.77 15.92 -9.60
C GLU A 311 -7.29 15.77 -9.67
N ASP A 312 -7.88 14.99 -8.76
CA ASP A 312 -9.29 14.57 -8.80
C ASP A 312 -10.24 15.44 -7.96
N ASN A 313 -9.75 16.08 -6.89
CA ASN A 313 -10.58 16.77 -5.89
C ASN A 313 -10.33 18.30 -5.87
N PRO A 314 -11.17 19.13 -6.50
CA PRO A 314 -11.01 20.60 -6.58
C PRO A 314 -10.84 21.31 -5.23
N GLU A 315 -11.50 20.80 -4.21
CA GLU A 315 -11.47 21.27 -2.83
C GLU A 315 -10.10 21.07 -2.14
N TYR A 316 -9.30 20.13 -2.64
CA TYR A 316 -8.04 19.76 -2.01
C TYR A 316 -6.88 20.66 -2.44
N ASN A 317 -6.12 21.13 -1.46
CA ASN A 317 -4.92 21.93 -1.64
C ASN A 317 -3.76 21.30 -0.89
N SER A 318 -2.62 21.15 -1.57
CA SER A 318 -1.40 20.58 -0.97
C SER A 318 -0.97 21.34 0.29
N PRO A 319 -0.37 20.66 1.28
CA PRO A 319 0.07 21.32 2.49
C PRO A 319 1.07 22.45 2.22
N PRO A 320 1.13 23.49 3.09
CA PRO A 320 2.03 24.62 2.91
C PRO A 320 3.49 24.18 2.72
N GLY A 321 4.11 24.62 1.62
CA GLY A 321 5.52 24.33 1.32
C GLY A 321 5.77 22.99 0.63
N VAL A 322 4.78 22.09 0.59
CA VAL A 322 4.85 20.84 -0.18
C VAL A 322 4.70 21.15 -1.66
N LYS A 323 5.61 20.63 -2.47
CA LYS A 323 5.58 20.76 -3.92
C LYS A 323 5.40 19.39 -4.52
N ARG A 324 4.57 19.31 -5.56
CA ARG A 324 4.40 18.08 -6.34
C ARG A 324 5.74 17.59 -6.86
N GLU A 325 5.97 16.28 -6.75
CA GLU A 325 7.18 15.65 -7.25
C GLU A 325 7.22 15.76 -8.77
N ARG A 326 8.32 16.25 -9.35
CA ARG A 326 8.50 16.20 -10.80
C ARG A 326 8.82 14.77 -11.21
N ASP A 327 8.10 14.25 -12.19
CA ASP A 327 8.49 13.02 -12.85
C ASP A 327 9.82 13.22 -13.61
N ARG A 328 10.82 12.40 -13.27
CA ARG A 328 12.16 12.47 -13.86
C ARG A 328 12.35 11.53 -15.05
N THR A 329 11.37 10.69 -15.36
CA THR A 329 11.42 9.78 -16.52
C THR A 329 11.34 10.56 -17.83
N ASN A 330 10.52 11.62 -17.87
CA ASN A 330 10.43 12.53 -19.02
C ASN A 330 11.31 13.77 -18.81
N THR A 331 12.40 13.86 -19.57
CA THR A 331 13.38 14.96 -19.42
C THR A 331 13.04 16.20 -20.22
N GLU A 332 12.26 16.05 -21.30
CA GLU A 332 11.89 17.13 -22.23
C GLU A 332 10.74 17.99 -21.68
N GLU A 333 9.86 17.40 -20.87
CA GLU A 333 8.67 18.05 -20.33
C GLU A 333 8.67 18.10 -18.79
N VAL A 334 7.95 19.06 -18.21
CA VAL A 334 7.82 19.21 -16.75
C VAL A 334 6.46 18.66 -16.35
N ILE A 335 6.45 17.36 -16.06
CA ILE A 335 5.29 16.62 -15.57
C ILE A 335 5.42 16.48 -14.05
N TYR A 336 4.32 16.66 -13.34
CA TYR A 336 4.25 16.51 -11.89
C TYR A 336 3.43 15.28 -11.56
N LYS A 337 3.89 14.46 -10.61
CA LYS A 337 3.10 13.35 -10.07
C LYS A 337 1.89 13.87 -9.29
N ASN A 338 0.89 13.02 -9.16
CA ASN A 338 -0.26 13.28 -8.31
C ASN A 338 0.20 13.39 -6.84
N GLU A 339 -0.43 14.29 -6.10
CA GLU A 339 -0.15 14.55 -4.69
C GLU A 339 -1.44 14.27 -3.91
N GLN A 340 -1.33 13.46 -2.87
CA GLN A 340 -2.48 12.85 -2.21
C GLN A 340 -2.30 12.81 -0.70
N SER A 341 -3.42 12.93 0.01
CA SER A 341 -3.52 12.78 1.46
C SER A 341 -4.40 11.59 1.84
N LEU A 342 -4.09 11.01 2.99
CA LEU A 342 -4.99 10.08 3.67
C LEU A 342 -6.16 10.87 4.26
N GLN A 343 -7.39 10.44 4.02
CA GLN A 343 -8.61 11.09 4.52
C GLN A 343 -9.36 10.15 5.46
N LEU A 344 -9.66 10.63 6.66
CA LEU A 344 -10.51 9.96 7.64
C LEU A 344 -11.82 10.74 7.76
N VAL A 345 -12.91 10.12 7.34
CA VAL A 345 -14.25 10.70 7.45
C VAL A 345 -14.92 10.10 8.68
N ILE A 346 -15.23 10.97 9.64
CA ILE A 346 -15.81 10.61 10.93
C ILE A 346 -17.27 11.05 10.97
N THR A 347 -18.15 10.13 11.35
CA THR A 347 -19.59 10.36 11.46
C THR A 347 -20.08 9.92 12.84
N ASP A 348 -20.64 10.86 13.60
CA ASP A 348 -21.25 10.64 14.91
C ASP A 348 -20.35 9.89 15.91
N LEU A 349 -19.10 10.32 16.08
CA LEU A 349 -18.20 9.74 17.08
C LEU A 349 -18.65 10.13 18.49
N GLU A 350 -19.16 9.15 19.25
CA GLU A 350 -19.68 9.34 20.61
C GLU A 350 -18.60 9.83 21.60
N ASP A 351 -19.06 10.51 22.66
CA ASP A 351 -18.22 10.99 23.77
C ASP A 351 -17.46 9.85 24.46
N GLY A 352 -16.14 10.00 24.61
CA GLY A 352 -15.23 8.97 25.11
C GLY A 352 -14.98 7.81 24.14
N ASP A 353 -15.44 7.90 22.89
CA ASP A 353 -15.15 6.93 21.84
C ASP A 353 -13.96 7.36 20.98
N ARG A 354 -13.31 6.38 20.35
CA ARG A 354 -12.21 6.57 19.44
C ARG A 354 -12.27 5.62 18.25
N ARG A 355 -11.70 6.05 17.14
CA ARG A 355 -11.46 5.24 15.95
C ARG A 355 -10.00 5.32 15.56
N GLU A 356 -9.45 4.21 15.12
CA GLU A 356 -8.03 4.07 14.84
C GLU A 356 -7.84 3.29 13.55
N ILE A 357 -6.86 3.73 12.77
CA ILE A 357 -6.39 3.05 11.58
C ILE A 357 -4.93 2.68 11.75
N VAL A 358 -4.50 1.62 11.09
CA VAL A 358 -3.15 1.10 11.15
C VAL A 358 -2.66 0.73 9.75
N LYS A 359 -1.38 1.00 9.50
CA LYS A 359 -0.63 0.51 8.36
C LYS A 359 0.56 -0.29 8.87
N TYR A 360 0.62 -1.56 8.48
CA TYR A 360 1.76 -2.41 8.73
C TYR A 360 2.78 -2.27 7.61
N LEU A 361 4.04 -2.13 7.99
CA LEU A 361 5.16 -2.06 7.06
C LEU A 361 5.66 -3.49 6.79
N TYR A 362 5.75 -3.85 5.52
CA TYR A 362 6.30 -5.15 5.10
C TYR A 362 7.76 -5.33 5.56
N SER A 363 8.52 -4.24 5.58
CA SER A 363 9.89 -4.19 6.08
C SER A 363 10.00 -3.13 7.17
N PRO A 364 10.61 -3.44 8.32
CA PRO A 364 10.76 -2.47 9.39
C PRO A 364 11.59 -1.26 8.93
N LEU A 365 11.18 -0.07 9.38
CA LEU A 365 11.89 1.17 9.12
C LEU A 365 12.84 1.50 10.29
N ASP A 366 14.11 1.79 9.96
CA ASP A 366 15.08 2.37 10.90
C ASP A 366 15.08 3.89 10.74
N VAL A 367 14.51 4.60 11.73
CA VAL A 367 14.49 6.06 11.80
C VAL A 367 15.45 6.62 12.84
N PHE A 368 16.27 5.76 13.46
CA PHE A 368 17.11 6.12 14.59
C PHE A 368 18.21 7.14 14.23
N SER A 369 18.72 7.11 12.99
CA SER A 369 19.74 8.07 12.53
C SER A 369 19.17 9.43 12.11
N TYR A 370 17.92 9.72 12.42
CA TYR A 370 17.29 11.02 12.16
C TYR A 370 16.96 11.69 13.49
N LYS A 371 16.78 13.01 13.49
CA LYS A 371 16.49 13.79 14.71
C LYS A 371 15.00 13.95 14.98
N GLU A 372 14.20 14.05 13.91
CA GLU A 372 12.77 14.31 14.04
C GLU A 372 11.95 13.63 12.93
N MET A 373 10.69 13.36 13.24
CA MET A 373 9.66 12.99 12.28
C MET A 373 8.66 14.13 12.14
N LYS A 374 8.31 14.48 10.91
CA LYS A 374 7.30 15.49 10.59
C LYS A 374 6.17 14.91 9.79
N LEU A 375 4.98 15.46 9.98
CA LEU A 375 3.81 15.20 9.15
C LEU A 375 2.91 16.42 9.15
N PHE A 376 2.05 16.52 8.16
CA PHE A 376 0.96 17.47 8.14
C PHE A 376 -0.34 16.77 8.51
N ILE A 377 -1.16 17.48 9.28
CA ILE A 377 -2.57 17.12 9.43
C ILE A 377 -3.44 18.30 9.02
N HIS A 378 -4.69 18.03 8.68
CA HIS A 378 -5.67 19.03 8.30
C HIS A 378 -7.04 18.67 8.86
N GLY A 379 -7.55 19.46 9.80
CA GLY A 379 -8.96 19.39 10.19
C GLY A 379 -9.85 20.14 9.20
N GLU A 380 -11.08 19.65 9.01
CA GLU A 380 -12.11 20.35 8.27
C GLU A 380 -12.21 21.83 8.67
N LEU A 381 -12.44 22.73 7.70
CA LEU A 381 -12.54 24.17 7.95
C LEU A 381 -13.74 24.57 8.82
N ASN A 382 -14.73 23.69 8.93
CA ASN A 382 -15.86 23.87 9.84
C ASN A 382 -15.40 23.65 11.29
N SER A 383 -15.29 24.71 12.07
CA SER A 383 -14.92 24.67 13.49
C SER A 383 -16.11 24.88 14.44
N ASN A 384 -17.35 24.70 13.96
CA ASN A 384 -18.54 24.83 14.80
C ASN A 384 -18.66 23.64 15.78
N HIS A 385 -19.49 23.80 16.81
CA HIS A 385 -19.82 22.71 17.74
C HIS A 385 -20.32 21.46 16.99
N GLY A 386 -19.92 20.28 17.46
CA GLY A 386 -20.16 18.99 16.79
C GLY A 386 -19.17 18.66 15.65
N SER A 387 -18.22 19.57 15.33
CA SER A 387 -17.11 19.26 14.43
C SER A 387 -15.94 18.65 15.19
N ILE A 388 -15.24 17.70 14.56
CA ILE A 388 -13.95 17.23 15.06
C ILE A 388 -12.90 18.35 15.14
N SER A 389 -13.03 19.41 14.33
CA SER A 389 -12.08 20.53 14.26
C SER A 389 -12.48 21.71 15.16
N HIS A 390 -13.47 21.50 16.04
CA HIS A 390 -13.83 22.50 17.04
C HIS A 390 -12.68 22.65 18.05
N TYR A 391 -12.11 23.85 18.14
CA TYR A 391 -11.02 24.16 19.05
C TYR A 391 -11.20 25.57 19.60
N VAL A 392 -11.22 25.70 20.93
CA VAL A 392 -11.23 26.98 21.63
C VAL A 392 -9.93 27.14 22.42
N ASP A 393 -9.58 26.13 23.22
CA ASP A 393 -8.36 26.06 24.02
C ASP A 393 -7.98 24.59 24.33
N GLU A 394 -6.87 24.39 25.04
CA GLU A 394 -6.35 23.06 25.39
C GLU A 394 -7.26 22.22 26.31
N HIS A 395 -8.27 22.82 26.93
CA HIS A 395 -9.27 22.14 27.76
C HIS A 395 -10.63 22.03 27.06
N ASN A 396 -10.84 22.79 25.97
CA ASN A 396 -12.09 22.91 25.24
C ASN A 396 -11.88 22.72 23.73
N TYR A 397 -12.00 21.47 23.31
CA TYR A 397 -11.89 21.04 21.92
C TYR A 397 -12.80 19.82 21.66
N GLY A 398 -13.19 19.62 20.39
CA GLY A 398 -14.14 18.59 19.97
C GLY A 398 -13.53 17.20 19.80
N ALA A 399 -12.31 17.11 19.27
CA ALA A 399 -11.59 15.84 19.13
C ALA A 399 -10.09 16.03 19.24
N GLU A 400 -9.40 14.98 19.68
CA GLU A 400 -7.95 14.88 19.61
C GLU A 400 -7.52 13.75 18.68
N MET A 401 -6.43 13.98 17.96
CA MET A 401 -5.79 12.97 17.15
C MET A 401 -4.54 12.46 17.83
N TYR A 402 -4.24 11.19 17.61
CA TYR A 402 -2.97 10.61 18.00
C TYR A 402 -2.32 9.86 16.84
N PHE A 403 -1.00 9.94 16.78
CA PHE A 403 -0.16 9.20 15.87
C PHE A 403 0.73 8.25 16.66
N ARG A 404 0.64 6.95 16.36
CA ARG A 404 1.43 5.89 16.97
C ARG A 404 2.38 5.26 15.98
N PHE A 405 3.56 4.93 16.46
CA PHE A 405 4.54 4.16 15.70
C PHE A 405 5.43 3.34 16.63
N GLY A 406 5.81 2.13 16.21
CA GLY A 406 6.61 1.25 17.04
C GLY A 406 6.73 -0.16 16.47
N THR A 407 7.07 -1.11 17.33
CA THR A 407 7.23 -2.52 16.93
C THR A 407 5.91 -3.26 16.88
N ASP A 408 4.98 -2.94 17.78
CA ASP A 408 3.65 -3.56 17.90
C ASP A 408 2.69 -2.71 18.77
N THR A 409 1.47 -3.20 18.99
CA THR A 409 0.41 -2.51 19.75
C THR A 409 0.66 -2.41 21.26
N LEU A 410 1.67 -3.09 21.79
CA LEU A 410 2.09 -3.02 23.20
C LEU A 410 3.37 -2.17 23.37
N ASN A 411 4.11 -1.94 22.29
CA ASN A 411 5.40 -1.26 22.26
C ASN A 411 5.39 -0.16 21.20
N TYR A 412 4.99 1.05 21.60
CA TYR A 412 4.87 2.19 20.68
C TYR A 412 5.20 3.53 21.35
N TYR A 413 5.65 4.45 20.50
CA TYR A 413 5.64 5.89 20.74
C TYR A 413 4.31 6.46 20.25
N GLU A 414 3.79 7.47 20.95
CA GLU A 414 2.57 8.20 20.60
C GLU A 414 2.85 9.70 20.60
N TYR A 415 2.28 10.41 19.63
CA TYR A 415 2.14 11.86 19.65
C TYR A 415 0.66 12.19 19.61
N ARG A 416 0.18 13.07 20.48
CA ARG A 416 -1.23 13.45 20.59
C ARG A 416 -1.38 14.97 20.56
N GLN A 417 -2.44 15.44 19.90
CA GLN A 417 -2.83 16.85 19.87
C GLN A 417 -4.35 17.01 19.60
N PRO A 418 -4.94 18.14 19.99
CA PRO A 418 -6.27 18.55 19.52
C PRO A 418 -6.31 18.71 18.00
N VAL A 419 -7.47 18.45 17.40
CA VAL A 419 -7.68 18.67 15.96
C VAL A 419 -8.09 20.12 15.73
N GLU A 420 -7.25 20.84 14.98
CA GLU A 420 -7.49 22.22 14.57
C GLU A 420 -7.95 22.30 13.12
N ALA A 421 -8.69 23.35 12.78
CA ALA A 421 -9.15 23.60 11.41
C ALA A 421 -8.01 24.06 10.49
N GLY A 422 -7.92 23.47 9.30
CA GLY A 422 -6.88 23.78 8.31
C GLY A 422 -5.57 23.01 8.51
N TRP A 423 -4.56 23.32 7.71
CA TRP A 423 -3.26 22.64 7.74
C TRP A 423 -2.41 23.04 8.95
N ASN A 424 -1.96 22.06 9.73
CA ASN A 424 -0.96 22.21 10.79
C ASN A 424 0.17 21.17 10.64
N GLU A 425 1.40 21.62 10.88
CA GLU A 425 2.60 20.78 10.82
C GLU A 425 2.98 20.25 12.21
N ILE A 426 3.10 18.93 12.29
CA ILE A 426 3.61 18.23 13.46
C ILE A 426 5.12 18.04 13.32
N ALA A 427 5.85 18.29 14.40
CA ALA A 427 7.26 17.92 14.54
C ALA A 427 7.43 17.10 15.81
N ILE A 428 7.83 15.85 15.64
CA ILE A 428 8.06 14.86 16.68
C ILE A 428 9.57 14.71 16.85
N LEU A 429 10.09 15.23 17.96
CA LEU A 429 11.51 15.14 18.28
C LEU A 429 11.80 13.78 18.93
N PHE A 430 12.69 13.00 18.34
CA PHE A 430 12.99 11.65 18.82
C PHE A 430 13.70 11.65 20.18
N ASP A 431 14.59 12.63 20.42
CA ASP A 431 15.30 12.76 21.69
C ASP A 431 14.32 12.93 22.87
N ASN A 432 13.25 13.70 22.68
CA ASN A 432 12.22 13.90 23.70
C ASN A 432 11.44 12.61 23.96
N LEU A 433 11.13 11.82 22.92
CA LEU A 433 10.47 10.52 23.07
C LEU A 433 11.35 9.52 23.83
N THR A 434 12.65 9.51 23.58
CA THR A 434 13.59 8.64 24.30
C THR A 434 13.79 9.06 25.75
N ALA A 435 13.80 10.37 26.03
CA ALA A 435 13.90 10.87 27.41
C ALA A 435 12.71 10.42 28.28
N ILE A 436 11.51 10.31 27.71
CA ILE A 436 10.33 9.81 28.42
C ILE A 436 10.52 8.36 28.89
N LYS A 437 11.26 7.54 28.13
CA LYS A 437 11.56 6.15 28.52
C LYS A 437 12.46 6.06 29.74
N GLU A 438 13.29 7.06 29.98
CA GLU A 438 14.21 7.10 31.12
C GLU A 438 13.50 7.52 32.41
N ILE A 439 12.58 8.50 32.31
CA ILE A 439 11.81 9.01 33.45
C ILE A 439 10.74 8.00 33.91
N ARG A 440 10.20 7.20 32.98
CA ARG A 440 9.09 6.29 33.26
C ARG A 440 9.54 5.09 34.10
N THR A 441 8.82 4.84 35.19
CA THR A 441 9.08 3.74 36.14
C THR A 441 8.48 2.39 35.75
N ASP A 442 7.31 2.35 35.09
CA ASP A 442 6.61 1.11 34.71
C ASP A 442 6.40 1.02 33.18
N PRO A 443 7.12 0.12 32.48
CA PRO A 443 6.97 -0.06 31.03
C PRO A 443 5.62 -0.60 30.57
N SER A 444 4.86 -1.26 31.43
CA SER A 444 3.60 -1.90 31.04
C SER A 444 2.45 -0.91 30.84
N LYS A 445 2.57 0.27 31.45
CA LYS A 445 1.57 1.34 31.40
C LYS A 445 1.93 2.37 30.34
N TYR A 446 0.88 2.96 29.77
CA TYR A 446 1.02 4.15 28.96
C TYR A 446 1.43 5.31 29.87
N PHE A 447 2.45 6.06 29.45
CA PHE A 447 2.94 7.24 30.17
C PHE A 447 3.11 8.38 29.17
N SER A 448 2.64 9.57 29.54
CA SER A 448 2.68 10.75 28.66
C SER A 448 3.23 11.99 29.36
N LEU A 449 3.87 12.85 28.57
CA LEU A 449 4.40 14.15 29.01
C LEU A 449 3.99 15.25 28.01
N PRO A 450 3.69 16.46 28.49
CA PRO A 450 3.35 17.59 27.61
C PRO A 450 4.55 17.98 26.74
N VAL A 451 4.26 18.47 25.55
CA VAL A 451 5.28 18.95 24.60
C VAL A 451 5.63 20.39 24.95
N GLU A 452 6.92 20.66 25.19
CA GLU A 452 7.37 22.01 25.54
C GLU A 452 7.02 23.04 24.45
N GLY A 453 6.37 24.14 24.85
CA GLY A 453 5.98 25.22 23.95
C GLY A 453 4.74 24.95 23.09
N LYS A 454 4.03 23.83 23.29
CA LYS A 454 2.78 23.51 22.59
C LYS A 454 1.69 23.04 23.57
N GLU A 455 0.74 23.91 23.86
CA GLU A 455 -0.40 23.67 24.76
C GLU A 455 -1.35 22.61 24.20
N GLY A 456 -1.77 21.66 25.04
CA GLY A 456 -2.58 20.51 24.62
C GLY A 456 -1.86 19.38 23.86
N HIS A 457 -0.56 19.52 23.52
CA HIS A 457 0.18 18.47 22.83
C HIS A 457 0.92 17.55 23.80
N PHE A 458 0.93 16.25 23.54
CA PHE A 458 1.56 15.26 24.40
C PHE A 458 2.41 14.25 23.63
N TYR A 459 3.55 13.91 24.21
CA TYR A 459 4.31 12.72 23.84
C TYR A 459 3.94 11.56 24.77
N GLY A 460 3.76 10.38 24.21
CA GLY A 460 3.40 9.16 24.93
C GLY A 460 4.31 7.99 24.62
N VAL A 461 4.49 7.10 25.59
CA VAL A 461 5.24 5.85 25.42
C VAL A 461 4.56 4.71 26.15
N ARG A 462 4.39 3.58 25.47
CA ARG A 462 3.96 2.31 26.06
C ARG A 462 4.92 1.19 25.68
N GLY A 463 5.26 0.31 26.63
CA GLY A 463 6.19 -0.79 26.38
C GLY A 463 7.61 -0.31 26.16
N LEU A 464 8.42 -1.08 25.45
CA LEU A 464 9.80 -0.75 25.09
C LEU A 464 9.95 -0.62 23.57
N PRO A 465 9.34 0.40 22.95
CA PRO A 465 9.49 0.63 21.51
C PRO A 465 10.94 0.96 21.16
N THR A 466 11.30 0.73 19.89
CA THR A 466 12.59 1.13 19.33
C THR A 466 12.43 1.93 18.03
N LEU A 467 13.25 2.96 17.85
CA LEU A 467 13.34 3.74 16.60
C LEU A 467 14.11 2.99 15.50
N THR A 468 14.87 1.96 15.85
CA THR A 468 15.60 1.12 14.89
C THR A 468 14.68 0.15 14.13
N LYS A 469 13.49 -0.11 14.68
CA LYS A 469 12.54 -1.08 14.14
C LYS A 469 11.11 -0.58 14.31
N VAL A 470 10.68 0.28 13.39
CA VAL A 470 9.27 0.67 13.28
C VAL A 470 8.57 -0.27 12.30
N ASN A 471 7.60 -1.04 12.77
CA ASN A 471 6.84 -2.02 11.98
C ASN A 471 5.46 -1.49 11.57
N PHE A 472 4.94 -0.48 12.25
CA PHE A 472 3.61 0.03 11.94
C PHE A 472 3.52 1.54 12.20
N PHE A 473 2.57 2.13 11.50
CA PHE A 473 2.08 3.48 11.74
C PHE A 473 0.59 3.38 12.04
N SER A 474 0.10 4.20 12.95
CA SER A 474 -1.32 4.26 13.25
C SER A 474 -1.75 5.68 13.54
N PHE A 475 -2.93 6.04 13.03
CA PHE A 475 -3.60 7.29 13.32
C PHE A 475 -4.92 6.98 14.00
N GLY A 476 -5.20 7.65 15.10
CA GLY A 476 -6.52 7.59 15.72
C GLY A 476 -7.06 8.96 16.02
N ILE A 477 -8.37 9.01 16.17
CA ILE A 477 -9.14 10.16 16.59
C ILE A 477 -10.02 9.76 17.75
N GLU A 478 -10.04 10.57 18.79
CA GLU A 478 -10.73 10.34 20.05
C GLU A 478 -11.56 11.57 20.38
N ASN A 479 -12.82 11.34 20.74
CA ASN A 479 -13.67 12.35 21.35
C ASN A 479 -13.41 12.26 22.87
N PRO A 480 -12.65 13.18 23.48
CA PRO A 480 -12.23 13.04 24.86
C PRO A 480 -13.41 13.17 25.81
N ASN A 481 -13.50 12.27 26.79
CA ASN A 481 -14.49 12.39 27.86
C ASN A 481 -14.10 13.56 28.79
N GLN A 482 -14.72 14.72 28.58
CA GLN A 482 -14.43 15.91 29.39
C GLN A 482 -14.97 15.73 30.83
N GLU A 483 -14.07 15.43 31.78
CA GLU A 483 -14.39 15.45 33.21
C GLU A 483 -14.53 16.89 33.72
N ILE A 484 -15.73 17.24 34.18
CA ILE A 484 -16.04 18.56 34.74
C ILE A 484 -15.26 18.74 36.06
N SER A 485 -14.31 19.68 36.11
CA SER A 485 -13.89 20.25 37.39
C SER A 485 -15.05 21.09 37.94
N SER A 486 -15.48 20.78 39.16
CA SER A 486 -16.78 21.20 39.70
C SER A 486 -16.97 22.69 39.99
N ASP A 487 -16.03 23.57 39.60
CA ASP A 487 -15.97 24.97 40.04
C ASP A 487 -16.10 26.05 38.95
N GLU A 488 -16.22 25.70 37.66
CA GLU A 488 -16.46 26.72 36.62
C GLU A 488 -17.77 26.49 35.84
N ILE A 489 -18.63 27.52 35.85
CA ILE A 489 -19.82 27.66 34.99
C ILE A 489 -19.34 28.09 33.60
N VAL A 490 -18.44 27.31 33.00
CA VAL A 490 -18.01 27.49 31.62
C VAL A 490 -18.46 26.24 30.86
N ASP A 491 -19.44 26.47 29.99
CA ASP A 491 -20.02 25.56 29.00
C ASP A 491 -20.24 24.09 29.38
N LYS A 492 -21.42 23.83 29.97
CA LYS A 492 -22.05 22.51 30.08
C LYS A 492 -22.36 21.83 28.72
N MET A 493 -21.88 22.36 27.59
CA MET A 493 -22.43 22.02 26.27
C MET A 493 -21.75 20.83 25.58
N LEU A 494 -20.48 20.50 25.85
CA LEU A 494 -19.77 19.45 25.10
C LEU A 494 -19.97 18.01 25.63
N LYS A 495 -20.48 17.85 26.85
CA LYS A 495 -20.62 16.50 27.45
C LYS A 495 -21.71 15.69 26.74
N GLY A 496 -21.32 14.58 26.13
CA GLY A 496 -22.22 13.67 25.42
C GLY A 496 -22.57 14.10 23.99
N GLU A 497 -21.93 15.12 23.42
CA GLU A 497 -22.12 15.47 22.00
C GLU A 497 -21.25 14.55 21.12
N SER A 498 -21.85 14.04 20.05
CA SER A 498 -21.12 13.33 19.01
C SER A 498 -20.41 14.33 18.11
N VAL A 499 -19.21 13.96 17.64
CA VAL A 499 -18.43 14.79 16.71
C VAL A 499 -18.32 14.14 15.34
N SER A 500 -18.37 14.95 14.29
CA SER A 500 -18.25 14.53 12.90
C SER A 500 -17.30 15.44 12.13
N GLY A 501 -16.78 14.97 11.01
CA GLY A 501 -15.97 15.77 10.09
C GLY A 501 -14.83 14.98 9.48
N GLU A 502 -13.94 15.69 8.81
CA GLU A 502 -12.84 15.07 8.06
C GLU A 502 -11.46 15.47 8.60
N LEU A 503 -10.57 14.48 8.76
CA LEU A 503 -9.17 14.68 9.08
C LEU A 503 -8.32 14.19 7.91
N TRP A 504 -7.45 15.05 7.38
CA TRP A 504 -6.47 14.66 6.37
C TRP A 504 -5.07 14.56 6.96
N VAL A 505 -4.29 13.58 6.49
CA VAL A 505 -2.92 13.35 6.93
C VAL A 505 -2.01 13.24 5.72
N ASN A 506 -0.88 13.94 5.76
CA ASN A 506 0.02 14.04 4.62
C ASN A 506 1.50 14.16 5.02
N GLU A 507 2.39 13.88 4.07
CA GLU A 507 3.81 14.20 4.10
C GLU A 507 4.53 13.75 5.38
N LEU A 508 4.36 12.45 5.70
CA LEU A 508 5.09 11.78 6.77
C LEU A 508 6.56 11.59 6.35
N ARG A 509 7.46 12.35 6.97
CA ARG A 509 8.89 12.38 6.64
C ARG A 509 9.76 12.41 7.89
N VAL A 510 11.02 12.03 7.70
CA VAL A 510 12.08 12.15 8.73
C VAL A 510 13.11 13.17 8.30
N LEU A 511 13.61 13.96 9.26
CA LEU A 511 14.55 15.05 9.01
C LEU A 511 15.72 15.01 9.99
N GLY A 512 16.79 15.74 9.63
CA GLY A 512 17.99 15.86 10.44
C GLY A 512 18.76 14.54 10.52
N ALA A 513 19.14 14.00 9.37
CA ALA A 513 20.05 12.86 9.30
C ALA A 513 21.32 13.14 10.12
N ASP A 514 21.79 12.14 10.89
CA ASP A 514 23.00 12.25 11.69
C ASP A 514 24.22 12.51 10.79
N ASP A 515 24.76 13.71 10.92
CA ASP A 515 25.90 14.24 10.18
C ASP A 515 27.17 14.31 11.05
N THR A 516 27.18 13.60 12.18
CA THR A 516 28.35 13.53 13.07
C THR A 516 29.55 12.94 12.34
N PRO A 517 30.71 13.64 12.30
CA PRO A 517 31.88 13.16 11.59
C PRO A 517 32.49 11.94 12.31
N GLY A 518 32.69 10.86 11.55
CA GLY A 518 33.33 9.64 12.03
C GLY A 518 34.79 9.48 11.60
N TRP A 519 35.54 8.62 12.28
CA TRP A 519 36.91 8.27 11.95
C TRP A 519 37.18 6.76 12.09
N ALA A 520 38.09 6.27 11.27
CA ALA A 520 38.63 4.93 11.43
C ALA A 520 40.13 4.92 11.12
N TYR A 521 40.88 4.10 11.85
CA TYR A 521 42.26 3.82 11.54
C TYR A 521 42.50 2.31 11.47
N SER A 522 43.49 1.93 10.66
CA SER A 522 44.02 0.58 10.63
C SER A 522 45.53 0.65 10.44
N ALA A 523 46.24 -0.20 11.17
CA ALA A 523 47.68 -0.35 11.13
C ALA A 523 48.01 -1.84 11.01
N SER A 524 48.75 -2.20 9.97
CA SER A 524 49.24 -3.56 9.77
C SER A 524 50.76 -3.53 9.66
N THR A 525 51.40 -4.37 10.46
CA THR A 525 52.86 -4.46 10.54
C THR A 525 53.30 -5.90 10.42
N GLN A 526 54.21 -6.17 9.48
CA GLN A 526 54.80 -7.47 9.29
C GLN A 526 56.31 -7.41 9.56
N PHE A 527 56.78 -8.21 10.51
CA PHE A 527 58.19 -8.40 10.81
C PHE A 527 58.62 -9.81 10.40
N LYS A 528 59.68 -9.92 9.59
CA LYS A 528 60.25 -11.21 9.19
C LYS A 528 61.73 -11.27 9.54
N LEU A 529 62.10 -12.23 10.37
CA LEU A 529 63.49 -12.51 10.75
C LEU A 529 64.01 -13.72 9.95
N ALA A 530 64.51 -13.45 8.74
CA ALA A 530 64.99 -14.45 7.80
C ALA A 530 63.98 -15.62 7.62
N ASP A 531 64.41 -16.86 7.88
CA ASP A 531 63.57 -18.06 7.82
C ASP A 531 63.11 -18.56 9.22
N LEU A 532 63.42 -17.83 10.30
CA LEU A 532 63.22 -18.28 11.67
C LEU A 532 61.86 -17.83 12.23
N VAL A 533 61.52 -16.55 12.09
CA VAL A 533 60.30 -15.97 12.68
C VAL A 533 59.61 -15.05 11.69
N SER A 534 58.28 -15.12 11.64
CA SER A 534 57.45 -14.05 11.08
C SER A 534 56.39 -13.64 12.08
N VAL A 535 56.25 -12.34 12.31
CA VAL A 535 55.27 -11.72 13.21
C VAL A 535 54.38 -10.81 12.37
N ASN A 536 53.07 -11.03 12.41
CA ASN A 536 52.08 -10.14 11.81
C ASN A 536 51.28 -9.51 12.95
N LEU A 537 51.25 -8.18 13.00
CA LEU A 537 50.45 -7.41 13.93
C LEU A 537 49.43 -6.61 13.12
N ASN A 538 48.16 -6.71 13.47
CA ASN A 538 47.11 -5.88 12.91
C ASN A 538 46.37 -5.20 14.06
N ALA A 539 46.17 -3.90 13.96
CA ALA A 539 45.33 -3.14 14.87
C ALA A 539 44.41 -2.24 14.06
N SER A 540 43.15 -2.14 14.45
CA SER A 540 42.19 -1.24 13.83
C SER A 540 41.19 -0.76 14.86
N GLN A 541 40.74 0.48 14.70
CA GLN A 541 39.60 1.01 15.42
C GLN A 541 38.73 1.81 14.47
N SER A 542 37.42 1.66 14.60
CA SER A 542 36.43 2.51 13.95
C SER A 542 35.52 3.08 15.02
N ASP A 543 35.26 4.38 14.96
CA ASP A 543 34.32 5.02 15.85
C ASP A 543 32.86 4.70 15.45
N PRO A 544 31.87 4.98 16.32
CA PRO A 544 30.46 4.67 16.09
C PRO A 544 29.85 5.32 14.83
N TYR A 545 30.39 6.46 14.40
CA TYR A 545 29.84 7.30 13.33
C TYR A 545 30.49 7.00 11.97
N PHE A 546 31.65 6.33 11.96
CA PHE A 546 32.35 5.98 10.73
C PHE A 546 31.54 5.03 9.85
N HIS A 547 31.46 5.36 8.57
CA HIS A 547 30.79 4.56 7.56
C HIS A 547 31.51 4.67 6.21
N LYS A 548 31.34 3.65 5.37
CA LYS A 548 31.89 3.63 4.01
C LYS A 548 30.99 4.43 3.06
N LEU A 549 31.51 4.79 1.88
CA LEU A 549 30.75 5.55 0.86
C LEU A 549 29.45 4.88 0.39
N ASN A 550 29.34 3.56 0.50
CA ASN A 550 28.14 2.81 0.15
C ASN A 550 27.15 2.63 1.32
N GLN A 551 27.53 3.07 2.51
CA GLN A 551 26.70 3.03 3.72
C GLN A 551 26.13 4.42 3.97
N ARG A 552 24.89 4.50 4.46
CA ARG A 552 24.24 5.79 4.76
C ARG A 552 24.64 6.35 6.13
N PHE A 553 24.88 5.47 7.11
CA PHE A 553 25.16 5.83 8.51
C PHE A 553 26.20 4.88 9.12
N GLY A 554 26.81 5.31 10.23
CA GLY A 554 27.66 4.49 11.07
C GLY A 554 26.91 3.33 11.74
N ASN A 555 27.66 2.35 12.24
CA ASN A 555 27.09 1.18 12.92
C ASN A 555 26.80 1.43 14.41
N ARG A 556 27.05 2.64 14.92
CA ARG A 556 26.79 3.06 16.31
C ARG A 556 27.59 2.26 17.35
N VAL A 557 28.68 1.63 16.93
CA VAL A 557 29.55 0.79 17.77
C VAL A 557 30.99 1.23 17.61
N ASP A 558 31.66 1.54 18.72
CA ASP A 558 33.11 1.70 18.72
C ASP A 558 33.74 0.30 18.71
N ASP A 559 34.31 -0.05 17.57
CA ASP A 559 34.90 -1.35 17.29
C ASP A 559 36.42 -1.24 17.34
N ARG A 560 37.04 -1.82 18.37
CA ARG A 560 38.50 -1.89 18.52
C ARG A 560 38.98 -3.33 18.40
N LYS A 561 39.85 -3.59 17.43
CA LYS A 561 40.37 -4.93 17.12
C LYS A 561 41.88 -4.89 17.08
N TRP A 562 42.51 -5.88 17.71
CA TRP A 562 43.93 -6.13 17.50
C TRP A 562 44.20 -7.64 17.43
N SER A 563 45.15 -8.00 16.58
CA SER A 563 45.58 -9.39 16.42
C SER A 563 47.09 -9.45 16.19
N GLY A 564 47.70 -10.48 16.74
CA GLY A 564 49.10 -10.80 16.59
C GLY A 564 49.26 -12.25 16.21
N ALA A 565 49.95 -12.55 15.13
CA ALA A 565 50.28 -13.90 14.72
C ALA A 565 51.81 -14.06 14.63
N VAL A 566 52.34 -15.02 15.37
CA VAL A 566 53.75 -15.40 15.37
C VAL A 566 53.87 -16.78 14.75
N ASN A 567 54.57 -16.87 13.63
CA ASN A 567 54.99 -18.14 13.05
C ASN A 567 56.50 -18.31 13.30
N PHE A 568 56.84 -19.42 13.94
CA PHE A 568 58.18 -19.76 14.39
C PHE A 568 58.62 -21.10 13.78
N ASN A 569 59.71 -21.08 13.04
CA ASN A 569 60.31 -22.27 12.46
C ASN A 569 61.33 -22.88 13.43
N ALA A 570 60.89 -23.86 14.22
CA ALA A 570 61.69 -24.45 15.28
C ALA A 570 62.91 -25.24 14.76
N LEU A 571 62.91 -25.70 13.50
CA LEU A 571 64.05 -26.44 12.94
C LEU A 571 65.31 -25.60 12.80
N LYS A 572 65.18 -24.29 12.60
CA LYS A 572 66.31 -23.38 12.35
C LYS A 572 67.15 -23.12 13.62
N LEU A 573 66.68 -23.53 14.81
CA LEU A 573 67.47 -23.51 16.05
C LEU A 573 68.26 -24.80 16.30
N LEU A 574 68.00 -25.85 15.54
CA LEU A 574 68.69 -27.12 15.72
C LEU A 574 70.09 -27.04 15.09
N PRO A 575 71.15 -27.57 15.75
CA PRO A 575 72.52 -27.45 15.26
C PRO A 575 72.86 -28.38 14.08
N TRP A 576 71.88 -29.14 13.57
CA TRP A 576 72.04 -30.12 12.49
C TRP A 576 71.11 -29.76 11.34
N ASP A 577 71.66 -29.72 10.12
CA ASP A 577 70.90 -29.34 8.93
C ASP A 577 69.98 -30.48 8.50
N LEU A 578 68.68 -30.28 8.71
CA LEU A 578 67.61 -31.21 8.39
C LEU A 578 66.98 -30.92 7.03
N THR A 579 67.77 -31.01 5.97
CA THR A 579 67.28 -30.72 4.60
C THR A 579 66.04 -31.55 4.25
N GLY A 580 64.90 -30.89 4.03
CA GLY A 580 63.61 -31.51 3.71
C GLY A 580 62.69 -31.82 4.90
N SER A 581 63.05 -31.39 6.12
CA SER A 581 62.16 -31.40 7.29
C SER A 581 61.41 -30.07 7.44
N ASN A 582 60.24 -30.07 8.08
CA ASN A 582 59.50 -28.87 8.48
C ASN A 582 58.92 -29.04 9.91
N LEU A 583 59.08 -28.04 10.76
CA LEU A 583 58.43 -27.89 12.06
C LEU A 583 58.14 -26.41 12.28
N SER A 584 56.91 -26.01 11.96
CA SER A 584 56.43 -24.63 12.14
C SER A 584 55.42 -24.58 13.28
N VAL A 585 55.72 -23.76 14.28
CA VAL A 585 54.84 -23.44 15.42
C VAL A 585 54.18 -22.11 15.12
N ASN A 586 52.86 -22.09 15.03
CA ASN A 586 52.09 -20.86 14.89
C ASN A 586 51.37 -20.57 16.21
N TYR A 587 51.51 -19.35 16.68
CA TYR A 587 50.70 -18.76 17.74
C TYR A 587 49.94 -17.58 17.16
N SER A 588 48.65 -17.47 17.43
CA SER A 588 47.88 -16.29 17.09
C SER A 588 46.99 -15.88 18.25
N HIS A 589 47.06 -14.59 18.59
CA HIS A 589 46.18 -13.93 19.53
C HIS A 589 45.31 -12.93 18.78
N SER A 590 44.03 -12.86 19.10
CA SER A 590 43.11 -11.86 18.58
C SER A 590 42.16 -11.40 19.67
N GLU A 591 42.02 -10.10 19.82
CA GLU A 591 41.08 -9.45 20.73
C GLU A 591 40.23 -8.45 19.95
N SER A 592 38.92 -8.46 20.21
CA SER A 592 37.94 -7.55 19.64
C SER A 592 37.04 -7.05 20.74
N ILE A 593 37.02 -5.73 20.94
CA ILE A 593 36.13 -5.04 21.86
C ILE A 593 35.15 -4.23 21.03
N ALA A 594 33.85 -4.42 21.25
CA ALA A 594 32.78 -3.66 20.64
C ALA A 594 32.00 -2.94 21.74
N LYS A 595 32.01 -1.60 21.72
CA LYS A 595 31.31 -0.75 22.68
C LYS A 595 30.15 -0.03 21.96
N PRO A 596 28.90 -0.48 22.14
CA PRO A 596 27.77 0.19 21.53
C PRO A 596 27.50 1.52 22.23
N LEU A 597 27.09 2.55 21.47
CA LEU A 597 26.70 3.85 22.02
C LEU A 597 25.37 3.78 22.78
N TYR A 598 24.50 2.83 22.41
CA TYR A 598 23.17 2.62 22.98
C TYR A 598 23.04 1.22 23.55
N LYS A 599 22.20 1.04 24.59
CA LYS A 599 21.98 -0.28 25.20
C LYS A 599 21.37 -1.23 24.15
N PRO A 600 21.90 -2.46 23.99
CA PRO A 600 21.45 -3.39 22.95
C PRO A 600 19.93 -3.58 22.94
N GLY A 601 19.31 -3.44 21.76
CA GLY A 601 17.87 -3.59 21.58
C GLY A 601 17.02 -2.45 22.13
N THR A 602 17.63 -1.33 22.52
CA THR A 602 16.92 -0.14 22.98
C THR A 602 17.52 1.11 22.34
N ASP A 603 16.86 2.25 22.54
CA ASP A 603 17.30 3.54 22.02
C ASP A 603 18.00 4.40 23.09
N ILE A 604 18.31 3.82 24.24
CA ILE A 604 18.81 4.54 25.41
C ILE A 604 20.34 4.62 25.33
N ASN A 605 20.89 5.82 25.44
CA ASN A 605 22.34 6.03 25.42
C ASN A 605 22.98 5.39 26.67
N VAL A 606 24.09 4.66 26.50
CA VAL A 606 24.75 3.95 27.59
C VAL A 606 25.27 4.90 28.66
N ASP A 607 25.86 6.03 28.26
CA ASP A 607 26.46 7.00 29.20
C ASP A 607 25.37 7.74 29.98
N GLN A 608 24.27 8.12 29.33
CA GLN A 608 23.12 8.73 29.99
C GLN A 608 22.44 7.75 30.97
N ALA A 609 22.28 6.48 30.57
CA ALA A 609 21.72 5.45 31.44
C ALA A 609 22.57 5.22 32.71
N VAL A 610 23.90 5.30 32.61
CA VAL A 610 24.81 5.23 33.76
C VAL A 610 24.60 6.43 34.68
N GLU A 611 24.49 7.64 34.14
CA GLU A 611 24.27 8.85 34.94
C GLU A 611 22.92 8.82 35.68
N GLN A 612 21.84 8.46 34.99
CA GLN A 612 20.51 8.37 35.59
C GLN A 612 20.42 7.28 36.67
N GLU A 613 21.04 6.12 36.43
CA GLU A 613 21.07 5.06 37.43
C GLU A 613 21.88 5.47 38.67
N ALA A 614 22.98 6.20 38.48
CA ALA A 614 23.75 6.74 39.61
C ALA A 614 22.89 7.72 40.44
N LEU A 615 22.18 8.65 39.80
CA LEU A 615 21.27 9.58 40.48
C LEU A 615 20.16 8.83 41.25
N ARG A 616 19.53 7.83 40.63
CA ARG A 616 18.50 7.01 41.29
C ARG A 616 19.04 6.28 42.52
N LEU A 617 20.25 5.71 42.43
CA LEU A 617 20.92 5.02 43.53
C LEU A 617 21.28 5.98 44.68
N GLU A 618 21.67 7.21 44.37
CA GLU A 618 21.88 8.26 45.37
C GLU A 618 20.57 8.63 46.09
N GLU A 619 19.49 8.87 45.35
CA GLU A 619 18.21 9.32 45.90
C GLU A 619 17.43 8.23 46.64
N GLU A 620 17.33 7.03 46.09
CA GLU A 620 16.50 5.95 46.64
C GLU A 620 17.22 5.11 47.70
N GLN A 621 18.52 4.86 47.53
CA GLN A 621 19.30 3.99 48.42
C GLN A 621 20.20 4.78 49.37
N GLY A 622 20.31 6.11 49.21
CA GLY A 622 21.15 6.95 50.06
C GLY A 622 22.64 6.63 49.94
N LEU A 623 23.06 6.03 48.83
CA LEU A 623 24.45 5.68 48.56
C LEU A 623 25.30 6.94 48.42
N THR A 624 26.59 6.84 48.74
CA THR A 624 27.52 7.93 48.42
C THR A 624 27.71 8.00 46.90
N LYS A 625 27.92 9.21 46.36
CA LYS A 625 28.12 9.43 44.92
C LYS A 625 29.10 8.46 44.26
N GLN A 626 30.19 8.16 44.94
CA GLN A 626 31.23 7.27 44.42
C GLN A 626 30.78 5.78 44.39
N GLU A 627 29.95 5.36 45.35
CA GLU A 627 29.39 4.00 45.36
C GLU A 627 28.30 3.85 44.31
N ALA A 628 27.47 4.88 44.12
CA ALA A 628 26.44 4.93 43.09
C ALA A 628 27.03 4.89 41.67
N GLU A 629 28.04 5.71 41.39
CA GLU A 629 28.77 5.70 40.11
C GLU A 629 29.39 4.32 39.83
N THR A 630 29.99 3.68 40.84
CA THR A 630 30.62 2.36 40.67
C THR A 630 29.59 1.26 40.34
N GLN A 631 28.40 1.31 40.94
CA GLN A 631 27.33 0.36 40.63
C GLN A 631 26.73 0.63 39.24
N ALA A 632 26.53 1.89 38.88
CA ALA A 632 25.98 2.25 37.59
C ALA A 632 26.88 1.84 36.41
N GLU A 633 28.22 1.81 36.59
CA GLU A 633 29.17 1.36 35.56
C GLU A 633 29.03 -0.13 35.16
N GLN A 634 28.26 -0.92 35.92
CA GLN A 634 27.89 -2.27 35.49
C GLN A 634 27.11 -2.23 34.16
N ILE A 635 26.28 -1.21 33.93
CA ILE A 635 25.51 -1.05 32.69
C ILE A 635 26.43 -0.98 31.47
N ARG A 636 27.52 -0.20 31.56
CA ARG A 636 28.51 -0.09 30.47
C ARG A 636 29.24 -1.41 30.25
N THR A 637 29.57 -2.10 31.33
CA THR A 637 30.27 -3.39 31.28
C THR A 637 29.40 -4.50 30.68
N GLU A 638 28.10 -4.51 30.97
CA GLU A 638 27.12 -5.45 30.42
C GLU A 638 26.78 -5.18 28.95
N SER A 639 26.91 -3.91 28.52
CA SER A 639 26.57 -3.52 27.14
C SER A 639 27.69 -3.83 26.14
N GLN A 640 28.96 -3.88 26.57
CA GLN A 640 30.09 -4.13 25.68
C GLN A 640 30.32 -5.63 25.42
N THR A 641 30.77 -5.96 24.21
CA THR A 641 31.17 -7.34 23.84
C THR A 641 32.69 -7.41 23.74
N ILE A 642 33.29 -8.41 24.40
CA ILE A 642 34.73 -8.67 24.35
C ILE A 642 34.94 -10.11 23.87
N ASN A 643 35.61 -10.25 22.72
CA ASN A 643 36.01 -11.54 22.18
C ASN A 643 37.53 -11.65 22.26
N VAL A 644 38.04 -12.69 22.93
CA VAL A 644 39.46 -13.02 23.03
C VAL A 644 39.67 -14.43 22.50
N SER A 645 40.63 -14.58 21.58
CA SER A 645 40.97 -15.88 20.99
C SER A 645 42.49 -16.07 20.98
N ASP A 646 42.93 -17.18 21.55
CA ASP A 646 44.30 -17.67 21.50
C ASP A 646 44.32 -19.02 20.79
N THR A 647 45.08 -19.10 19.69
CA THR A 647 45.24 -20.34 18.93
C THR A 647 46.70 -20.72 18.84
N TRP A 648 46.99 -21.98 19.16
CA TRP A 648 48.29 -22.61 18.98
C TRP A 648 48.13 -23.72 17.95
N SER A 649 48.95 -23.71 16.91
CA SER A 649 48.96 -24.79 15.93
C SER A 649 50.37 -25.23 15.57
N LEU A 650 50.53 -26.53 15.40
CA LEU A 650 51.70 -27.16 14.83
C LEU A 650 51.33 -27.61 13.43
N SER A 651 51.97 -27.05 12.41
CA SER A 651 51.66 -27.35 11.02
C SER A 651 52.84 -27.98 10.30
N SER A 652 52.55 -28.91 9.39
CA SER A 652 53.53 -29.52 8.49
C SER A 652 54.70 -30.23 9.18
N ILE A 653 54.46 -30.92 10.30
CA ILE A 653 55.50 -31.73 10.97
C ILE A 653 55.96 -32.83 10.01
N ARG A 654 57.17 -32.67 9.47
CA ARG A 654 57.83 -33.69 8.66
C ARG A 654 59.28 -33.72 9.06
N PHE A 655 59.76 -34.87 9.52
CA PHE A 655 61.17 -35.09 9.77
C PHE A 655 61.74 -36.02 8.70
N LYS A 656 62.73 -35.53 7.95
CA LYS A 656 63.50 -36.30 6.98
C LYS A 656 64.90 -36.51 7.54
N LEU A 657 65.19 -37.73 7.97
CA LEU A 657 66.50 -38.07 8.53
C LEU A 657 67.54 -38.21 7.40
N PRO A 658 68.72 -37.55 7.50
CA PRO A 658 69.78 -37.70 6.52
C PRO A 658 70.46 -39.07 6.67
N SER A 659 70.21 -39.99 5.73
CA SER A 659 70.77 -41.36 5.75
C SER A 659 72.27 -41.43 5.45
N LYS A 660 72.91 -40.34 5.03
CA LYS A 660 74.35 -40.29 4.71
C LYS A 660 75.28 -40.10 5.91
N SER A 661 74.75 -39.80 7.10
CA SER A 661 75.55 -39.56 8.32
C SER A 661 75.57 -40.76 9.29
N TRP A 662 75.07 -41.92 8.88
CA TRP A 662 74.95 -43.14 9.69
C TRP A 662 75.86 -44.30 9.21
N TYR A 663 76.86 -44.01 8.38
CA TYR A 663 77.87 -44.98 7.92
C TYR A 663 79.29 -44.50 8.18
#